data_AF-A0AAJ0DY95-F1
#
_entry.id   AF-A0AAJ0DY95-F1
#
_cell.length_a   1.000
_cell.length_b   1.000
_cell.length_c   1.000
_cell.angle_alpha   90.00
_cell.angle_beta   90.00
_cell.angle_gamma   90.00
#
_symmetry.space_group_name_H-M   'P 1'
#
loop_
_entity.id
_entity.type
_entity.pdbx_description
1 polymer ?
#
loop_
_entity_poly.entity_id
_entity_poly.type
_entity_poly.pdbx_seq_one_letter_code
_entity_poly.pdbx_strand_id
1 'polypeptide(L)'
;MVHVEESLQIPRDFEGFGEEGFDPKWPDGARIAVSFVLNYEEGGERSTLDGDPFSEPYLWEKGASGGYKEGARYLNAEQDFEYGSRSASWRLIRLFKEFGWSFTTYAVAHALKRNPTFAKALVRDGHEIACHGLRWLDIWNYSLEEDKEYIKQNILMLKEVSGEMPVGAYFGRGTPNTPSLFPEVWKSLGGEFLWSSECYNDDVPYWLDLPWEKELPEEKREGMLLIPYNYDCNDGKFHMSPGFGSSVAETYEQYLKNTFDCLYREGGKLMNIPLHTRIIGKPGRSEALRKFMKYTRALEERVAFLENKLAQVPTPEATTTPRETASNYSVPSGRDKNALSDVVAHVSLGNFEAPAYVGPSSGLSLALNLGEMVQATVWNKMLPDIQDGTTGNQANCINPSPRCITVEDLLAHSVKEPPSDEQGSQMLKAYTSQLHSKYPFLEPEELWKLHSERMTLAAKPAQTLTRIERFGIFKLYLVYAMGATLVQLTQRGPVLSPEALYITALQHISAARESRTVQNIEAMTLLVMFHLRSTSSHGLWYMIGLAMRTSIDLGLHRAAHEQNLDVPIVQRRRRLFWSVYSLERTIAVSLGRPLSIADNQIDVELPNTIINGDPSASVLVGNDITLALVLFKLRRIESKIHHSVYRTDKTLDALRPKLDRLHQQLKFWRDSLRDWIPAGHPDLNYALLLYNRALRLLIQPFLPILPATDPFYGLCMRAAGDICQAHKRLHQTLDYGHSFIAVQTVFVAGVTLVYGIWTQGNALWSVAVSNDIRACSLVLFVMSERAPWVRKYRDAFEVLVNAAMEKLQDNEAGLAEMASAQMRAGKAPGTADSRGVQSPDLSGNETTTRPIDSTYNQFLMSEDGGIALGEFEGAWPMVAELANWIDQDTEGASPVWMPNFELLQSLSGTWNE
;
A
#
# COMPACT_ATOMS: atom_id res chain seq x y z
N MET A 1 -39.96 -28.66 1.32
CA MET A 1 -39.18 -28.79 2.56
C MET A 1 -38.03 -29.71 2.20
N VAL A 2 -36.79 -29.32 2.50
CA VAL A 2 -35.59 -30.08 2.11
C VAL A 2 -35.60 -31.43 2.81
N HIS A 3 -35.31 -32.50 2.08
CA HIS A 3 -35.14 -33.81 2.69
C HIS A 3 -33.70 -33.96 3.18
N VAL A 4 -33.53 -34.17 4.48
CA VAL A 4 -32.24 -34.39 5.13
C VAL A 4 -32.27 -35.78 5.74
N GLU A 5 -31.41 -36.67 5.25
CA GLU A 5 -31.28 -38.03 5.75
C GLU A 5 -30.17 -38.05 6.81
N GLU A 6 -30.53 -38.18 8.09
CA GLU A 6 -29.60 -38.07 9.22
C GLU A 6 -28.44 -39.08 9.14
N SER A 7 -28.71 -40.27 8.61
CA SER A 7 -27.72 -41.34 8.43
C SER A 7 -26.63 -41.00 7.39
N LEU A 8 -26.86 -40.00 6.54
CA LEU A 8 -25.94 -39.55 5.48
C LEU A 8 -25.22 -38.24 5.80
N GLN A 9 -25.46 -37.65 6.98
CA GLN A 9 -24.87 -36.34 7.30
C GLN A 9 -23.41 -36.47 7.77
N ILE A 10 -22.55 -35.66 7.16
CA ILE A 10 -21.12 -35.59 7.49
C ILE A 10 -20.93 -34.57 8.63
N PRO A 11 -20.29 -34.94 9.76
CA PRO A 11 -20.00 -33.99 10.83
C PRO A 11 -18.98 -32.94 10.40
N ARG A 12 -19.04 -31.76 11.00
CA ARG A 12 -18.10 -30.67 10.74
C ARG A 12 -16.84 -30.85 11.58
N ASP A 13 -15.70 -30.90 10.91
CA ASP A 13 -14.39 -30.78 11.52
C ASP A 13 -13.91 -29.33 11.42
N PHE A 14 -13.55 -28.74 12.55
CA PHE A 14 -13.02 -27.37 12.64
C PHE A 14 -11.52 -27.33 12.91
N GLU A 15 -10.92 -28.46 13.28
CA GLU A 15 -9.51 -28.57 13.61
C GLU A 15 -8.71 -28.96 12.36
N GLY A 16 -9.23 -29.88 11.55
CA GLY A 16 -8.53 -30.38 10.36
C GLY A 16 -7.14 -30.88 10.73
N PHE A 17 -6.10 -30.38 10.05
CA PHE A 17 -4.70 -30.72 10.36
C PHE A 17 -4.04 -29.84 11.44
N GLY A 18 -4.74 -28.85 11.99
CA GLY A 18 -4.22 -27.98 13.05
C GLY A 18 -3.02 -27.11 12.64
N GLU A 19 -2.29 -26.61 13.64
CA GLU A 19 -1.19 -25.64 13.44
C GLU A 19 -0.02 -26.17 12.60
N GLU A 20 0.31 -27.45 12.76
CA GLU A 20 1.42 -28.09 12.03
C GLU A 20 1.06 -28.38 10.56
N GLY A 21 -0.24 -28.45 10.24
CA GLY A 21 -0.74 -28.78 8.92
C GLY A 21 -0.36 -30.19 8.45
N PHE A 22 -0.53 -30.43 7.15
CA PHE A 22 -0.16 -31.69 6.50
C PHE A 22 0.68 -31.43 5.25
N ASP A 23 1.70 -32.27 5.04
CA ASP A 23 2.54 -32.25 3.86
C ASP A 23 2.29 -33.52 3.03
N PRO A 24 1.56 -33.41 1.89
CA PRO A 24 1.18 -34.54 1.05
C PRO A 24 2.34 -35.14 0.25
N LYS A 25 3.56 -34.57 0.32
CA LYS A 25 4.75 -35.03 -0.40
C LYS A 25 4.51 -35.17 -1.90
N TRP A 26 4.19 -34.04 -2.54
CA TRP A 26 3.93 -34.01 -3.98
C TRP A 26 5.08 -34.61 -4.81
N PRO A 27 4.78 -35.20 -5.98
CA PRO A 27 5.79 -35.77 -6.88
C PRO A 27 6.91 -34.79 -7.20
N ASP A 28 8.09 -35.34 -7.48
CA ASP A 28 9.31 -34.59 -7.83
C ASP A 28 9.73 -33.54 -6.78
N GLY A 29 9.23 -33.67 -5.55
CA GLY A 29 9.49 -32.70 -4.48
C GLY A 29 8.80 -31.35 -4.72
N ALA A 30 7.75 -31.31 -5.55
CA ALA A 30 7.04 -30.08 -5.86
C ALA A 30 6.52 -29.40 -4.59
N ARG A 31 6.81 -28.09 -4.44
CA ARG A 31 6.34 -27.34 -3.28
C ARG A 31 4.84 -27.02 -3.34
N ILE A 32 4.25 -27.04 -4.53
CA ILE A 32 2.83 -26.73 -4.72
C ILE A 32 2.29 -27.58 -5.88
N ALA A 33 1.07 -28.10 -5.74
CA ALA A 33 0.29 -28.64 -6.84
C ALA A 33 -0.70 -27.59 -7.33
N VAL A 34 -0.79 -27.31 -8.63
CA VAL A 34 -1.77 -26.37 -9.20
C VAL A 34 -2.78 -27.15 -10.02
N SER A 35 -4.05 -27.08 -9.62
CA SER A 35 -5.18 -27.73 -10.31
C SER A 35 -6.02 -26.69 -11.04
N PHE A 36 -6.07 -26.76 -12.36
CA PHE A 36 -6.98 -25.94 -13.17
C PHE A 36 -8.29 -26.70 -13.40
N VAL A 37 -9.40 -26.07 -13.03
CA VAL A 37 -10.74 -26.66 -13.17
C VAL A 37 -11.54 -25.83 -14.16
N LEU A 38 -11.99 -26.44 -15.26
CA LEU A 38 -12.82 -25.79 -16.26
C LEU A 38 -14.27 -26.26 -16.15
N ASN A 39 -15.13 -25.41 -15.61
CA ASN A 39 -16.57 -25.62 -15.59
C ASN A 39 -17.12 -25.48 -17.02
N TYR A 40 -17.74 -26.54 -17.51
CA TYR A 40 -18.43 -26.60 -18.80
C TYR A 40 -19.92 -26.80 -18.56
N GLU A 41 -20.65 -25.68 -18.58
CA GLU A 41 -22.05 -25.60 -18.14
C GLU A 41 -22.98 -25.18 -19.30
N GLU A 42 -22.39 -24.68 -20.39
CA GLU A 42 -23.06 -24.05 -21.51
C GLU A 42 -23.91 -25.02 -22.34
N GLY A 43 -25.23 -24.78 -22.33
CA GLY A 43 -26.26 -25.66 -22.85
C GLY A 43 -26.91 -26.54 -21.77
N GLY A 44 -26.48 -26.42 -20.51
CA GLY A 44 -27.02 -27.12 -19.35
C GLY A 44 -27.69 -26.20 -18.33
N GLU A 45 -27.54 -24.88 -18.45
CA GLU A 45 -28.17 -23.84 -17.62
C GLU A 45 -29.70 -23.76 -17.78
N ARG A 46 -30.37 -22.95 -16.96
CA ARG A 46 -31.83 -22.72 -17.09
C ARG A 46 -32.19 -22.12 -18.44
N SER A 47 -33.11 -22.79 -19.14
CA SER A 47 -33.63 -22.34 -20.42
C SER A 47 -35.11 -22.68 -20.59
N THR A 48 -35.89 -21.70 -21.04
CA THR A 48 -37.29 -21.91 -21.39
C THR A 48 -37.46 -22.90 -22.55
N LEU A 49 -36.42 -23.10 -23.38
CA LEU A 49 -36.40 -24.14 -24.42
C LEU A 49 -36.35 -25.55 -23.83
N ASP A 50 -35.85 -25.68 -22.61
CA ASP A 50 -35.72 -26.95 -21.90
C ASP A 50 -36.84 -27.17 -20.88
N GLY A 51 -37.89 -26.34 -20.92
CA GLY A 51 -39.06 -26.40 -20.05
C GLY A 51 -38.89 -25.68 -18.71
N ASP A 52 -37.78 -24.95 -18.51
CA ASP A 52 -37.56 -24.21 -17.27
C ASP A 52 -38.47 -22.96 -17.19
N PRO A 53 -38.98 -22.58 -16.01
CA PRO A 53 -39.96 -21.50 -15.87
C PRO A 53 -39.39 -20.09 -16.16
N PHE A 54 -38.07 -19.93 -16.13
CA PHE A 54 -37.40 -18.65 -16.40
C PHE A 54 -35.98 -18.85 -16.96
N SER A 55 -35.46 -17.82 -17.64
CA SER A 55 -34.09 -17.79 -18.16
C SER A 55 -33.03 -17.74 -17.06
N GLU A 56 -31.83 -18.28 -17.28
CA GLU A 56 -30.74 -18.25 -16.31
C GLU A 56 -30.38 -16.84 -15.79
N PRO A 57 -30.50 -16.58 -14.47
CA PRO A 57 -30.05 -15.31 -13.87
C PRO A 57 -28.57 -15.28 -13.50
N TYR A 58 -27.88 -16.42 -13.40
CA TYR A 58 -26.58 -16.52 -12.72
C TYR A 58 -25.39 -16.66 -13.68
N LEU A 59 -24.24 -16.11 -13.26
CA LEU A 59 -22.92 -16.20 -13.95
C LEU A 59 -22.95 -15.91 -15.45
N TRP A 60 -23.57 -14.81 -15.85
CA TRP A 60 -23.45 -14.22 -17.19
C TRP A 60 -23.08 -12.73 -17.06
N GLU A 61 -22.68 -12.05 -18.12
CA GLU A 61 -22.02 -10.73 -18.05
C GLU A 61 -22.75 -9.63 -17.26
N LYS A 62 -24.09 -9.65 -17.16
CA LYS A 62 -24.81 -8.67 -16.34
C LYS A 62 -24.94 -9.06 -14.87
N GLY A 63 -24.51 -10.27 -14.49
CA GLY A 63 -24.56 -10.79 -13.13
C GLY A 63 -25.89 -10.51 -12.43
N ALA A 64 -25.83 -10.10 -11.16
CA ALA A 64 -27.02 -9.75 -10.37
C ALA A 64 -27.86 -8.59 -10.96
N SER A 65 -27.27 -7.72 -11.80
CA SER A 65 -28.01 -6.61 -12.45
C SER A 65 -28.84 -7.06 -13.65
N GLY A 66 -28.54 -8.25 -14.21
CA GLY A 66 -29.18 -8.78 -15.41
C GLY A 66 -30.57 -9.34 -15.17
N GLY A 67 -30.80 -9.92 -13.98
CA GLY A 67 -32.03 -10.60 -13.60
C GLY A 67 -32.37 -11.81 -14.50
N TYR A 68 -33.60 -12.29 -14.40
CA TYR A 68 -34.17 -13.33 -15.27
C TYR A 68 -35.40 -12.80 -16.04
N LYS A 69 -35.85 -13.57 -17.04
CA LYS A 69 -37.13 -13.40 -17.74
C LYS A 69 -38.00 -14.61 -17.48
N GLU A 70 -39.17 -14.37 -16.90
CA GLU A 70 -40.17 -15.40 -16.62
C GLU A 70 -40.94 -15.77 -17.90
N GLY A 71 -41.09 -17.07 -18.16
CA GLY A 71 -41.85 -17.59 -19.30
C GLY A 71 -41.31 -17.21 -20.69
N ALA A 72 -40.16 -16.55 -20.78
CA ALA A 72 -39.60 -16.07 -22.03
C ALA A 72 -38.08 -16.29 -22.10
N ARG A 73 -37.59 -16.46 -23.34
CA ARG A 73 -36.17 -16.51 -23.65
C ARG A 73 -35.49 -15.19 -23.32
N TYR A 74 -34.26 -15.28 -22.81
CA TYR A 74 -33.42 -14.11 -22.58
C TYR A 74 -32.18 -14.18 -23.46
N LEU A 75 -32.34 -13.75 -24.71
CA LEU A 75 -31.33 -13.91 -25.76
C LEU A 75 -29.94 -13.39 -25.38
N ASN A 76 -29.85 -12.31 -24.59
CA ASN A 76 -28.56 -11.79 -24.14
C ASN A 76 -27.82 -12.78 -23.23
N ALA A 77 -28.52 -13.43 -22.31
CA ALA A 77 -27.93 -14.44 -21.43
C ALA A 77 -27.60 -15.71 -22.23
N GLU A 78 -28.53 -16.18 -23.05
CA GLU A 78 -28.34 -17.35 -23.92
C GLU A 78 -27.12 -17.19 -24.84
N GLN A 79 -26.98 -16.03 -25.50
CA GLN A 79 -25.82 -15.77 -26.37
C GLN A 79 -24.50 -15.66 -25.61
N ASP A 80 -24.53 -15.27 -24.34
CA ASP A 80 -23.34 -15.22 -23.49
C ASP A 80 -22.89 -16.63 -23.06
N PHE A 81 -23.83 -17.51 -22.73
CA PHE A 81 -23.56 -18.94 -22.56
C PHE A 81 -23.08 -19.57 -23.88
N GLU A 82 -23.72 -19.28 -25.01
CA GLU A 82 -23.26 -19.75 -26.32
C GLU A 82 -21.84 -19.29 -26.64
N TYR A 83 -21.42 -18.10 -26.19
CA TYR A 83 -20.03 -17.65 -26.37
C TYR A 83 -19.02 -18.62 -25.72
N GLY A 84 -19.36 -19.11 -24.52
CA GLY A 84 -18.59 -20.11 -23.78
C GLY A 84 -18.33 -21.36 -24.61
N SER A 85 -19.41 -21.99 -25.10
CA SER A 85 -19.32 -23.24 -25.87
C SER A 85 -18.75 -23.07 -27.29
N ARG A 86 -19.03 -21.93 -27.96
CA ARG A 86 -18.69 -21.71 -29.39
C ARG A 86 -17.29 -21.18 -29.61
N SER A 87 -16.80 -20.28 -28.76
CA SER A 87 -15.51 -19.60 -28.98
C SER A 87 -14.54 -19.79 -27.83
N ALA A 88 -15.00 -19.64 -26.60
CA ALA A 88 -14.14 -19.56 -25.43
C ALA A 88 -13.53 -20.92 -25.06
N SER A 89 -14.33 -21.99 -25.08
CA SER A 89 -13.90 -23.38 -24.88
C SER A 89 -12.68 -23.74 -25.76
N TRP A 90 -12.75 -23.44 -27.05
CA TRP A 90 -11.65 -23.66 -27.99
C TRP A 90 -10.46 -22.74 -27.78
N ARG A 91 -10.67 -21.51 -27.30
CA ARG A 91 -9.58 -20.60 -26.92
C ARG A 91 -8.80 -21.18 -25.74
N LEU A 92 -9.50 -21.72 -24.74
CA LEU A 92 -8.89 -22.30 -23.56
C LEU A 92 -8.14 -23.60 -23.89
N ILE A 93 -8.71 -24.51 -24.72
CA ILE A 93 -7.95 -25.67 -25.22
C ILE A 93 -6.64 -25.25 -25.90
N ARG A 94 -6.68 -24.23 -26.78
CA ARG A 94 -5.46 -23.74 -27.43
C ARG A 94 -4.47 -23.13 -26.46
N LEU A 95 -4.95 -22.41 -25.44
CA LEU A 95 -4.12 -21.82 -24.40
C LEU A 95 -3.42 -22.90 -23.57
N PHE A 96 -4.14 -23.91 -23.09
CA PHE A 96 -3.52 -25.00 -22.32
C PHE A 96 -2.54 -25.82 -23.17
N LYS A 97 -2.87 -26.04 -24.44
CA LYS A 97 -1.96 -26.64 -25.42
C LYS A 97 -0.68 -25.82 -25.64
N GLU A 98 -0.73 -24.49 -25.55
CA GLU A 98 0.45 -23.62 -25.64
C GLU A 98 1.48 -23.97 -24.55
N PHE A 99 1.02 -24.30 -23.34
CA PHE A 99 1.87 -24.61 -22.19
C PHE A 99 2.15 -26.11 -22.01
N GLY A 100 1.47 -26.97 -22.77
CA GLY A 100 1.51 -28.42 -22.62
C GLY A 100 0.88 -28.89 -21.31
N TRP A 101 -0.13 -28.19 -20.81
CA TRP A 101 -0.81 -28.50 -19.54
C TRP A 101 -2.20 -29.09 -19.78
N SER A 102 -2.66 -29.88 -18.82
CA SER A 102 -4.03 -30.38 -18.75
C SER A 102 -4.84 -29.62 -17.69
N PHE A 103 -6.16 -29.70 -17.80
CA PHE A 103 -7.11 -29.24 -16.80
C PHE A 103 -8.19 -30.31 -16.61
N THR A 104 -8.90 -30.22 -15.49
CA THR A 104 -10.06 -31.08 -15.19
C THR A 104 -11.33 -30.34 -15.58
N THR A 105 -12.16 -30.96 -16.42
CA THR A 105 -13.42 -30.39 -16.87
C THR A 105 -14.53 -30.82 -15.93
N TYR A 106 -15.13 -29.86 -15.23
CA TYR A 106 -16.34 -30.08 -14.45
C TYR A 106 -17.52 -29.96 -15.42
N ALA A 107 -17.97 -31.11 -15.92
CA ALA A 107 -18.88 -31.17 -17.05
C ALA A 107 -20.34 -31.39 -16.60
N VAL A 108 -21.20 -30.45 -16.97
CA VAL A 108 -22.65 -30.66 -16.91
C VAL A 108 -23.02 -31.61 -18.04
N ALA A 109 -23.66 -32.74 -17.70
CA ALA A 109 -23.84 -33.83 -18.66
C ALA A 109 -24.66 -33.43 -19.89
N HIS A 110 -25.74 -32.67 -19.73
CA HIS A 110 -26.53 -32.14 -20.85
C HIS A 110 -25.75 -31.15 -21.72
N ALA A 111 -24.94 -30.28 -21.11
CA ALA A 111 -24.11 -29.32 -21.84
C ALA A 111 -23.13 -30.06 -22.76
N LEU A 112 -22.46 -31.07 -22.22
CA LEU A 112 -21.48 -31.85 -22.96
C LEU A 112 -22.15 -32.73 -24.03
N LYS A 113 -23.34 -33.31 -23.75
CA LYS A 113 -24.15 -34.05 -24.73
C LYS A 113 -24.58 -33.19 -25.91
N ARG A 114 -24.86 -31.90 -25.71
CA ARG A 114 -25.17 -30.95 -26.79
C ARG A 114 -23.94 -30.56 -27.62
N ASN A 115 -22.74 -30.69 -27.07
CA ASN A 115 -21.48 -30.41 -27.77
C ASN A 115 -20.51 -31.60 -27.73
N PRO A 116 -20.86 -32.74 -28.36
CA PRO A 116 -20.05 -33.96 -28.31
C PRO A 116 -18.70 -33.80 -29.01
N THR A 117 -18.57 -32.81 -29.91
CA THR A 117 -17.29 -32.48 -30.57
C THR A 117 -16.28 -31.94 -29.56
N PHE A 118 -16.72 -31.12 -28.61
CA PHE A 118 -15.86 -30.63 -27.53
C PHE A 118 -15.50 -31.77 -26.56
N ALA A 119 -16.45 -32.63 -26.20
CA ALA A 119 -16.20 -33.82 -25.38
C ALA A 119 -15.07 -34.70 -25.94
N LYS A 120 -15.14 -35.01 -27.24
CA LYS A 120 -14.10 -35.78 -27.94
C LYS A 120 -12.75 -35.05 -27.97
N ALA A 121 -12.76 -33.72 -28.03
CA ALA A 121 -11.53 -32.93 -27.99
C ALA A 121 -10.87 -32.99 -26.61
N LEU A 122 -11.64 -32.94 -25.52
CA LEU A 122 -11.14 -33.10 -24.15
C LEU A 122 -10.42 -34.45 -23.98
N VAL A 123 -11.09 -35.54 -24.36
CA VAL A 123 -10.50 -36.90 -24.28
C VAL A 123 -9.27 -37.02 -25.17
N ARG A 124 -9.34 -36.55 -26.43
CA ARG A 124 -8.21 -36.58 -27.36
C ARG A 124 -6.98 -35.83 -26.82
N ASP A 125 -7.19 -34.70 -26.16
CA ASP A 125 -6.12 -33.83 -25.68
C ASP A 125 -5.70 -34.16 -24.23
N GLY A 126 -6.27 -35.21 -23.62
CA GLY A 126 -5.88 -35.71 -22.30
C GLY A 126 -6.35 -34.84 -21.13
N HIS A 127 -7.51 -34.19 -21.27
CA HIS A 127 -8.17 -33.45 -20.20
C HIS A 127 -9.16 -34.35 -19.46
N GLU A 128 -9.13 -34.34 -18.13
CA GLU A 128 -10.05 -35.13 -17.31
C GLU A 128 -11.49 -34.59 -17.44
N ILE A 129 -12.48 -35.49 -17.35
CA ILE A 129 -13.90 -35.13 -17.30
C ILE A 129 -14.48 -35.65 -15.98
N ALA A 130 -14.93 -34.72 -15.13
CA ALA A 130 -15.56 -34.99 -13.85
C ALA A 130 -17.05 -34.60 -13.89
N CYS A 131 -17.84 -35.21 -13.00
CA CYS A 131 -19.28 -34.95 -12.90
C CYS A 131 -19.55 -33.54 -12.35
N HIS A 132 -20.40 -32.76 -13.05
CA HIS A 132 -20.87 -31.45 -12.59
C HIS A 132 -22.39 -31.25 -12.70
N GLY A 133 -23.15 -32.24 -12.25
CA GLY A 133 -24.61 -32.27 -12.40
C GLY A 133 -25.10 -32.70 -13.79
N LEU A 134 -26.33 -33.23 -13.85
CA LEU A 134 -27.01 -33.54 -15.12
C LEU A 134 -27.35 -32.26 -15.88
N ARG A 135 -27.87 -31.26 -15.15
CA ARG A 135 -28.12 -29.88 -15.59
C ARG A 135 -27.50 -28.91 -14.58
N TRP A 136 -27.26 -27.68 -15.00
CA TRP A 136 -26.73 -26.64 -14.12
C TRP A 136 -27.88 -25.92 -13.40
N LEU A 137 -28.53 -26.62 -12.48
CA LEU A 137 -29.70 -26.17 -11.72
C LEU A 137 -29.45 -26.22 -10.22
N ASP A 138 -30.35 -25.59 -9.46
CA ASP A 138 -30.46 -25.79 -8.02
C ASP A 138 -31.43 -26.93 -7.74
N ILE A 139 -30.92 -28.06 -7.25
CA ILE A 139 -31.70 -29.28 -6.96
C ILE A 139 -31.97 -29.45 -5.46
N TRP A 140 -31.79 -28.39 -4.65
CA TRP A 140 -31.89 -28.42 -3.18
C TRP A 140 -33.15 -29.08 -2.60
N ASN A 141 -34.24 -29.12 -3.35
CA ASN A 141 -35.52 -29.68 -2.92
C ASN A 141 -35.79 -31.13 -3.40
N TYR A 142 -34.84 -31.80 -4.05
CA TYR A 142 -35.01 -33.18 -4.49
C TYR A 142 -35.16 -34.13 -3.29
N SER A 143 -35.98 -35.17 -3.48
CA SER A 143 -36.03 -36.32 -2.58
C SER A 143 -34.78 -37.20 -2.73
N LEU A 144 -34.57 -38.12 -1.79
CA LEU A 144 -33.44 -39.03 -1.80
C LEU A 144 -33.35 -39.85 -3.11
N GLU A 145 -34.47 -40.37 -3.58
CA GLU A 145 -34.54 -41.18 -4.79
C GLU A 145 -34.31 -40.35 -6.06
N GLU A 146 -34.83 -39.11 -6.09
CA GLU A 146 -34.57 -38.17 -7.19
C GLU A 146 -33.09 -37.80 -7.27
N ASP A 147 -32.42 -37.58 -6.14
CA ASP A 147 -30.99 -37.28 -6.08
C ASP A 147 -30.13 -38.48 -6.52
N LYS A 148 -30.45 -39.70 -6.05
CA LYS A 148 -29.79 -40.95 -6.49
C LYS A 148 -29.91 -41.14 -8.01
N GLU A 149 -31.11 -40.99 -8.56
CA GLU A 149 -31.32 -41.11 -10.00
C GLU A 149 -30.63 -39.99 -10.78
N TYR A 150 -30.62 -38.76 -10.25
CA TYR A 150 -29.92 -37.62 -10.85
C TYR A 150 -28.40 -37.86 -10.97
N ILE A 151 -27.77 -38.34 -9.89
CA ILE A 151 -26.35 -38.71 -9.88
C ILE A 151 -26.09 -39.83 -10.91
N LYS A 152 -26.93 -40.88 -10.90
CA LYS A 152 -26.80 -42.03 -11.80
C LYS A 152 -26.88 -41.62 -13.27
N GLN A 153 -27.87 -40.79 -13.62
CA GLN A 153 -28.05 -40.31 -14.99
C GLN A 153 -26.89 -39.44 -15.46
N ASN A 154 -26.36 -38.58 -14.59
CA ASN A 154 -25.18 -37.77 -14.88
C ASN A 154 -23.99 -38.65 -15.32
N ILE A 155 -23.66 -39.66 -14.52
CA ILE A 155 -22.53 -40.58 -14.75
C ILE A 155 -22.68 -41.29 -16.09
N LEU A 156 -23.86 -41.91 -16.30
CA LEU A 156 -24.11 -42.69 -17.50
C LEU A 156 -24.09 -41.83 -18.75
N MET A 157 -24.61 -40.60 -18.68
CA MET A 157 -24.63 -39.66 -19.80
C MET A 157 -23.22 -39.15 -20.11
N LEU A 158 -22.40 -38.83 -19.12
CA LEU A 158 -21.02 -38.45 -19.37
C LEU A 158 -20.25 -39.61 -20.00
N LYS A 159 -20.38 -40.83 -19.47
CA LYS A 159 -19.79 -42.04 -20.06
C LYS A 159 -20.23 -42.28 -21.49
N GLU A 160 -21.51 -42.06 -21.81
CA GLU A 160 -22.05 -42.15 -23.18
C GLU A 160 -21.34 -41.16 -24.13
N VAL A 161 -21.11 -39.93 -23.66
CA VAL A 161 -20.63 -38.82 -24.51
C VAL A 161 -19.10 -38.79 -24.63
N SER A 162 -18.36 -39.02 -23.54
CA SER A 162 -16.90 -39.01 -23.52
C SER A 162 -16.29 -40.37 -23.90
N GLY A 163 -17.01 -41.47 -23.65
CA GLY A 163 -16.47 -42.83 -23.75
C GLY A 163 -15.70 -43.29 -22.51
N GLU A 164 -15.49 -42.40 -21.54
CA GLU A 164 -14.77 -42.66 -20.29
C GLU A 164 -15.71 -42.46 -19.11
N MET A 165 -15.62 -43.35 -18.12
CA MET A 165 -16.36 -43.16 -16.88
C MET A 165 -15.69 -42.03 -16.09
N PRO A 166 -16.41 -40.98 -15.68
CA PRO A 166 -15.83 -39.98 -14.78
C PRO A 166 -15.31 -40.70 -13.52
N VAL A 167 -14.30 -40.13 -12.87
CA VAL A 167 -13.69 -40.67 -11.64
C VAL A 167 -13.76 -39.69 -10.47
N GLY A 168 -14.23 -38.48 -10.70
CA GLY A 168 -14.47 -37.50 -9.65
C GLY A 168 -15.69 -36.62 -9.89
N ALA A 169 -16.02 -35.81 -8.88
CA ALA A 169 -17.23 -34.99 -8.88
C ALA A 169 -17.11 -33.66 -8.15
N TYR A 170 -17.95 -32.75 -8.63
CA TYR A 170 -18.36 -31.54 -7.95
C TYR A 170 -19.72 -31.14 -8.50
N PHE A 171 -20.79 -31.15 -7.72
CA PHE A 171 -22.12 -30.67 -8.09
C PHE A 171 -22.34 -29.21 -7.68
N GLY A 172 -21.77 -28.77 -6.56
CA GLY A 172 -21.85 -27.42 -6.03
C GLY A 172 -23.24 -27.02 -5.49
N ARG A 173 -24.29 -27.15 -6.31
CA ARG A 173 -25.70 -26.86 -5.98
C ARG A 173 -26.54 -28.13 -5.83
N GLY A 174 -26.01 -29.10 -5.08
CA GLY A 174 -26.66 -30.37 -4.75
C GLY A 174 -27.61 -30.29 -3.54
N THR A 175 -28.14 -31.45 -3.11
CA THR A 175 -28.86 -31.60 -1.84
C THR A 175 -27.87 -31.80 -0.68
N PRO A 176 -28.31 -31.68 0.59
CA PRO A 176 -27.49 -32.08 1.74
C PRO A 176 -27.01 -33.54 1.73
N ASN A 177 -27.66 -34.40 0.94
CA ASN A 177 -27.35 -35.83 0.87
C ASN A 177 -26.40 -36.16 -0.30
N THR A 178 -26.31 -35.30 -1.32
CA THR A 178 -25.54 -35.52 -2.54
C THR A 178 -24.08 -35.95 -2.28
N PRO A 179 -23.31 -35.29 -1.36
CA PRO A 179 -21.91 -35.67 -1.12
C PRO A 179 -21.74 -37.12 -0.64
N SER A 180 -22.67 -37.61 0.19
CA SER A 180 -22.63 -38.97 0.75
C SER A 180 -23.28 -40.00 -0.16
N LEU A 181 -24.28 -39.61 -0.96
CA LEU A 181 -24.94 -40.51 -1.92
C LEU A 181 -24.06 -40.87 -3.11
N PHE A 182 -23.14 -39.98 -3.46
CA PHE A 182 -22.37 -40.10 -4.67
C PHE A 182 -21.47 -41.34 -4.73
N PRO A 183 -20.66 -41.66 -3.69
CA PRO A 183 -19.88 -42.90 -3.66
C PRO A 183 -20.75 -44.16 -3.72
N GLU A 184 -21.92 -44.15 -3.06
CA GLU A 184 -22.88 -45.28 -3.08
C GLU A 184 -23.39 -45.54 -4.51
N VAL A 185 -23.82 -44.49 -5.20
CA VAL A 185 -24.31 -44.60 -6.59
C VAL A 185 -23.20 -45.03 -7.53
N TRP A 186 -21.97 -44.51 -7.38
CA TRP A 186 -20.83 -44.91 -8.19
C TRP A 186 -20.50 -46.39 -8.04
N LYS A 187 -20.45 -46.87 -6.80
CA LYS A 187 -20.21 -48.28 -6.46
C LYS A 187 -21.29 -49.18 -7.06
N SER A 188 -22.55 -48.74 -7.06
CA SER A 188 -23.66 -49.48 -7.69
C SER A 188 -23.51 -49.62 -9.22
N LEU A 189 -22.79 -48.71 -9.86
CA LEU A 189 -22.52 -48.73 -11.31
C LEU A 189 -21.24 -49.49 -11.68
N GLY A 190 -20.50 -50.00 -10.70
CA GLY A 190 -19.24 -50.73 -10.90
C GLY A 190 -18.08 -49.87 -11.40
N GLY A 191 -18.14 -48.55 -11.18
CA GLY A 191 -17.06 -47.62 -11.49
C GLY A 191 -16.10 -47.43 -10.30
N GLU A 192 -14.87 -47.03 -10.59
CA GLU A 192 -13.90 -46.60 -9.58
C GLU A 192 -14.10 -45.10 -9.31
N PHE A 193 -14.40 -44.75 -8.06
CA PHE A 193 -14.53 -43.36 -7.61
C PHE A 193 -13.24 -42.97 -6.88
N LEU A 194 -12.59 -41.90 -7.33
CA LEU A 194 -11.29 -41.49 -6.82
C LEU A 194 -11.38 -40.28 -5.89
N TRP A 195 -12.18 -39.27 -6.22
CA TRP A 195 -12.16 -38.01 -5.46
C TRP A 195 -13.45 -37.19 -5.61
N SER A 196 -13.81 -36.43 -4.57
CA SER A 196 -14.87 -35.41 -4.61
C SER A 196 -14.32 -34.04 -4.23
N SER A 197 -14.85 -33.00 -4.84
CA SER A 197 -14.54 -31.60 -4.52
C SER A 197 -15.71 -30.86 -3.86
N GLU A 198 -16.64 -31.60 -3.24
CA GLU A 198 -17.72 -31.07 -2.40
C GLU A 198 -17.22 -30.52 -1.05
N CYS A 199 -16.12 -29.77 -1.06
CA CYS A 199 -15.52 -29.15 0.12
C CYS A 199 -14.72 -27.89 -0.26
N TYR A 200 -14.50 -27.00 0.71
CA TYR A 200 -13.89 -25.67 0.50
C TYR A 200 -12.98 -25.22 1.66
N ASN A 201 -12.58 -26.16 2.52
CA ASN A 201 -12.17 -25.89 3.90
C ASN A 201 -10.71 -26.24 4.20
N ASP A 202 -9.89 -26.51 3.18
CA ASP A 202 -8.47 -26.80 3.36
C ASP A 202 -7.66 -26.45 2.10
N ASP A 203 -6.33 -26.36 2.25
CA ASP A 203 -5.35 -26.15 1.17
C ASP A 203 -4.63 -27.46 0.79
N VAL A 204 -5.05 -28.60 1.33
CA VAL A 204 -4.55 -29.94 0.98
C VAL A 204 -5.70 -30.95 0.87
N PRO A 205 -5.57 -32.00 0.02
CA PRO A 205 -6.53 -33.09 0.01
C PRO A 205 -6.52 -33.89 1.32
N TYR A 206 -7.67 -34.44 1.71
CA TYR A 206 -7.80 -35.26 2.90
C TYR A 206 -8.84 -36.37 2.73
N TRP A 207 -8.70 -37.44 3.51
CA TRP A 207 -9.66 -38.54 3.52
C TRP A 207 -10.79 -38.25 4.50
N LEU A 208 -12.02 -38.50 4.06
CA LEU A 208 -13.21 -38.43 4.87
C LEU A 208 -13.79 -39.84 5.04
N ASP A 209 -14.00 -40.26 6.29
CA ASP A 209 -14.76 -41.47 6.61
C ASP A 209 -16.24 -41.28 6.23
N LEU A 210 -16.83 -42.25 5.51
CA LEU A 210 -18.24 -42.16 5.13
C LEU A 210 -19.15 -42.40 6.36
N PRO A 211 -20.33 -41.77 6.44
CA PRO A 211 -21.19 -41.84 7.62
C PRO A 211 -21.52 -43.26 8.11
N TRP A 212 -21.67 -44.23 7.20
CA TRP A 212 -21.96 -45.63 7.51
C TRP A 212 -20.71 -46.47 7.87
N GLU A 213 -19.51 -45.92 7.71
CA GLU A 213 -18.23 -46.58 8.04
C GLU A 213 -17.78 -46.32 9.48
N LYS A 214 -18.51 -45.48 10.21
CA LYS A 214 -18.19 -45.06 11.57
C LYS A 214 -18.00 -46.23 12.55
N GLU A 215 -18.76 -47.30 12.37
CA GLU A 215 -18.70 -48.51 13.21
C GLU A 215 -17.72 -49.57 12.69
N LEU A 216 -17.13 -49.37 11.50
CA LEU A 216 -16.13 -50.26 10.95
C LEU A 216 -14.75 -49.99 11.57
N PRO A 217 -13.91 -51.03 11.80
CA PRO A 217 -12.49 -50.88 12.10
C PRO A 217 -11.79 -50.03 11.04
N GLU A 218 -10.79 -49.24 11.44
CA GLU A 218 -10.07 -48.30 10.57
C GLU A 218 -9.50 -48.99 9.32
N GLU A 219 -9.05 -50.23 9.42
CA GLU A 219 -8.47 -51.00 8.31
C GLU A 219 -9.51 -51.45 7.25
N LYS A 220 -10.80 -51.26 7.52
CA LYS A 220 -11.92 -51.63 6.63
C LYS A 220 -12.70 -50.43 6.12
N ARG A 221 -12.32 -49.20 6.48
CA ARG A 221 -12.93 -47.98 5.96
C ARG A 221 -12.37 -47.71 4.58
N GLU A 222 -13.24 -47.57 3.59
CA GLU A 222 -12.86 -47.20 2.22
C GLU A 222 -12.68 -45.67 2.13
N GLY A 223 -13.54 -44.91 2.83
CA GLY A 223 -13.51 -43.46 2.86
C GLY A 223 -13.74 -42.80 1.49
N MET A 224 -13.62 -41.48 1.46
CA MET A 224 -13.66 -40.66 0.25
C MET A 224 -12.55 -39.62 0.30
N LEU A 225 -11.73 -39.56 -0.75
CA LEU A 225 -10.75 -38.49 -0.90
C LEU A 225 -11.47 -37.18 -1.28
N LEU A 226 -11.28 -36.17 -0.44
CA LEU A 226 -11.75 -34.82 -0.68
C LEU A 226 -10.61 -33.96 -1.22
N ILE A 227 -10.85 -33.31 -2.36
CA ILE A 227 -9.94 -32.34 -2.97
C ILE A 227 -10.61 -30.96 -2.89
N PRO A 228 -10.16 -30.07 -1.99
CA PRO A 228 -10.81 -28.77 -1.77
C PRO A 228 -10.92 -27.91 -3.03
N TYR A 229 -12.14 -27.43 -3.29
CA TYR A 229 -12.43 -26.39 -4.26
C TYR A 229 -12.42 -25.02 -3.57
N ASN A 230 -12.60 -23.93 -4.34
CA ASN A 230 -12.69 -22.60 -3.75
C ASN A 230 -13.55 -21.62 -4.56
N TYR A 231 -13.97 -20.53 -3.90
CA TYR A 231 -14.76 -19.46 -4.51
C TYR A 231 -13.96 -18.16 -4.70
N ASP A 232 -12.72 -18.11 -4.25
CA ASP A 232 -11.88 -16.92 -4.22
C ASP A 232 -10.93 -16.86 -5.43
N CYS A 233 -10.22 -17.95 -5.75
CA CYS A 233 -9.44 -18.11 -6.99
C CYS A 233 -10.31 -18.38 -8.23
N ASN A 234 -11.62 -18.21 -8.08
CA ASN A 234 -12.65 -18.57 -9.02
C ASN A 234 -13.01 -17.37 -9.93
N ASP A 235 -12.92 -17.53 -11.24
CA ASP A 235 -13.26 -16.47 -12.21
C ASP A 235 -14.75 -16.05 -12.16
N GLY A 236 -15.63 -16.87 -11.56
CA GLY A 236 -17.02 -16.49 -11.30
C GLY A 236 -17.16 -15.19 -10.51
N LYS A 237 -16.12 -14.79 -9.76
CA LYS A 237 -16.03 -13.48 -9.08
C LYS A 237 -16.05 -12.29 -10.04
N PHE A 238 -15.88 -12.47 -11.35
CA PHE A 238 -16.17 -11.40 -12.32
C PHE A 238 -17.67 -11.06 -12.40
N HIS A 239 -18.57 -11.99 -12.06
CA HIS A 239 -20.02 -11.84 -12.21
C HIS A 239 -20.80 -11.90 -10.88
N MET A 240 -20.13 -12.22 -9.77
CA MET A 240 -20.71 -12.23 -8.42
C MET A 240 -20.52 -10.91 -7.68
N SER A 241 -21.32 -10.63 -6.65
CA SER A 241 -21.18 -9.46 -5.75
C SER A 241 -21.06 -9.92 -4.29
N PRO A 242 -20.03 -9.49 -3.52
CA PRO A 242 -18.87 -8.70 -3.93
C PRO A 242 -17.87 -9.56 -4.71
N GLY A 243 -17.69 -9.22 -5.99
CA GLY A 243 -16.74 -9.85 -6.92
C GLY A 243 -15.40 -9.13 -6.96
N PHE A 244 -14.62 -9.29 -8.04
CA PHE A 244 -13.34 -8.57 -8.25
C PHE A 244 -13.46 -7.04 -8.38
N GLY A 245 -14.63 -6.45 -8.07
CA GLY A 245 -14.87 -5.00 -8.00
C GLY A 245 -14.75 -4.25 -9.33
N SER A 246 -14.29 -4.93 -10.39
CA SER A 246 -14.02 -4.42 -11.72
C SER A 246 -14.00 -5.56 -12.73
N SER A 247 -14.26 -5.26 -14.00
CA SER A 247 -14.05 -6.18 -15.13
C SER A 247 -12.59 -6.27 -15.58
N VAL A 248 -11.69 -5.52 -14.93
CA VAL A 248 -10.25 -5.49 -15.20
C VAL A 248 -9.65 -6.84 -14.82
N ALA A 249 -9.06 -7.55 -15.77
CA ALA A 249 -8.60 -8.92 -15.56
C ALA A 249 -7.30 -9.01 -14.74
N GLU A 250 -6.53 -7.93 -14.68
CA GLU A 250 -5.28 -7.83 -13.90
C GLU A 250 -5.52 -8.00 -12.40
N THR A 251 -6.70 -7.67 -11.88
CA THR A 251 -7.01 -7.93 -10.46
C THR A 251 -7.10 -9.42 -10.18
N TYR A 252 -7.65 -10.21 -11.10
CA TYR A 252 -7.68 -11.66 -11.01
C TYR A 252 -6.29 -12.26 -11.18
N GLU A 253 -5.53 -11.82 -12.19
CA GLU A 253 -4.12 -12.22 -12.37
C GLU A 253 -3.31 -12.01 -11.10
N GLN A 254 -3.41 -10.83 -10.50
CA GLN A 254 -2.67 -10.49 -9.29
C GLN A 254 -3.13 -11.33 -8.10
N TYR A 255 -4.44 -11.61 -7.99
CA TYR A 255 -4.97 -12.49 -6.95
C TYR A 255 -4.37 -13.90 -7.06
N LEU A 256 -4.39 -14.49 -8.25
CA LEU A 256 -3.77 -15.79 -8.50
C LEU A 256 -2.27 -15.80 -8.17
N LYS A 257 -1.52 -14.76 -8.55
CA LYS A 257 -0.09 -14.66 -8.19
C LYS A 257 0.13 -14.61 -6.68
N ASN A 258 -0.66 -13.80 -5.98
CA ASN A 258 -0.54 -13.67 -4.52
C ASN A 258 -0.86 -14.99 -3.82
N THR A 259 -1.91 -15.69 -4.25
CA THR A 259 -2.27 -17.01 -3.72
C THR A 259 -1.16 -18.02 -4.00
N PHE A 260 -0.67 -18.09 -5.23
CA PHE A 260 0.46 -18.95 -5.61
C PHE A 260 1.69 -18.67 -4.73
N ASP A 261 2.09 -17.40 -4.58
CA ASP A 261 3.27 -17.02 -3.79
C ASP A 261 3.13 -17.31 -2.29
N CYS A 262 1.89 -17.32 -1.77
CA CYS A 262 1.61 -17.72 -0.40
C CYS A 262 1.79 -19.23 -0.23
N LEU A 263 1.04 -20.00 -1.00
CA LEU A 263 1.03 -21.46 -0.94
C LEU A 263 2.40 -22.06 -1.29
N TYR A 264 3.12 -21.46 -2.24
CA TYR A 264 4.48 -21.87 -2.60
C TYR A 264 5.49 -21.64 -1.46
N ARG A 265 5.31 -20.56 -0.69
CA ARG A 265 6.16 -20.24 0.46
C ARG A 265 5.97 -21.27 1.57
N GLU A 266 4.72 -21.57 1.88
CA GLU A 266 4.32 -22.58 2.88
C GLU A 266 4.80 -23.98 2.47
N GLY A 267 4.62 -24.34 1.20
CA GLY A 267 5.03 -25.64 0.68
C GLY A 267 4.07 -26.77 1.07
N GLY A 268 4.03 -27.82 0.25
CA GLY A 268 3.14 -28.97 0.44
C GLY A 268 1.66 -28.61 0.30
N LYS A 269 1.31 -27.61 -0.52
CA LYS A 269 -0.08 -27.12 -0.67
C LYS A 269 -0.65 -27.41 -2.06
N LEU A 270 -1.97 -27.39 -2.17
CA LEU A 270 -2.74 -27.44 -3.41
C LEU A 270 -3.35 -26.07 -3.69
N MET A 271 -3.15 -25.55 -4.91
CA MET A 271 -3.85 -24.38 -5.41
C MET A 271 -4.86 -24.81 -6.46
N ASN A 272 -6.14 -24.71 -6.12
CA ASN A 272 -7.22 -24.96 -7.07
C ASN A 272 -7.65 -23.65 -7.77
N ILE A 273 -7.81 -23.68 -9.10
CA ILE A 273 -8.13 -22.50 -9.93
C ILE A 273 -9.37 -22.81 -10.77
N PRO A 274 -10.57 -22.43 -10.29
CA PRO A 274 -11.78 -22.63 -11.05
C PRO A 274 -12.03 -21.58 -12.11
N LEU A 275 -12.43 -22.07 -13.27
CA LEU A 275 -12.60 -21.32 -14.51
C LEU A 275 -13.97 -21.66 -15.12
N HIS A 276 -14.64 -20.70 -15.75
CA HIS A 276 -15.86 -20.92 -16.51
C HIS A 276 -15.63 -20.52 -17.95
N THR A 277 -16.01 -21.37 -18.92
CA THR A 277 -15.66 -21.09 -20.32
C THR A 277 -16.17 -19.71 -20.77
N ARG A 278 -17.43 -19.37 -20.50
CA ARG A 278 -18.01 -18.06 -20.86
C ARG A 278 -17.39 -16.87 -20.13
N ILE A 279 -16.66 -17.07 -19.02
CA ILE A 279 -16.08 -15.98 -18.22
C ILE A 279 -14.60 -15.79 -18.56
N ILE A 280 -13.69 -16.66 -18.08
CA ILE A 280 -12.25 -16.52 -18.35
C ILE A 280 -11.93 -16.60 -19.84
N GLY A 281 -12.77 -17.29 -20.62
CA GLY A 281 -12.58 -17.44 -22.06
C GLY A 281 -12.80 -16.14 -22.85
N LYS A 282 -13.27 -15.05 -22.24
CA LYS A 282 -13.29 -13.72 -22.89
C LYS A 282 -11.84 -13.26 -23.15
N PRO A 283 -11.53 -12.62 -24.30
CA PRO A 283 -10.14 -12.41 -24.72
C PRO A 283 -9.27 -11.69 -23.68
N GLY A 284 -9.77 -10.59 -23.09
CA GLY A 284 -9.02 -9.85 -22.06
C GLY A 284 -8.77 -10.66 -20.78
N ARG A 285 -9.73 -11.50 -20.38
CA ARG A 285 -9.60 -12.36 -19.19
C ARG A 285 -8.72 -13.59 -19.46
N SER A 286 -8.75 -14.12 -20.68
CA SER A 286 -7.86 -15.21 -21.10
C SER A 286 -6.40 -14.78 -21.12
N GLU A 287 -6.09 -13.54 -21.50
CA GLU A 287 -4.72 -13.02 -21.42
C GLU A 287 -4.22 -12.90 -19.97
N ALA A 288 -5.09 -12.56 -19.02
CA ALA A 288 -4.74 -12.56 -17.60
C ALA A 288 -4.40 -13.98 -17.10
N LEU A 289 -5.20 -14.98 -17.45
CA LEU A 289 -4.87 -16.39 -17.16
C LEU A 289 -3.54 -16.79 -17.79
N ARG A 290 -3.34 -16.47 -19.07
CA ARG A 290 -2.09 -16.73 -19.79
C ARG A 290 -0.87 -16.08 -19.12
N LYS A 291 -0.99 -14.84 -18.66
CA LYS A 291 0.09 -14.15 -17.91
C LYS A 291 0.39 -14.85 -16.58
N PHE A 292 -0.61 -15.36 -15.88
CA PHE A 292 -0.41 -16.17 -14.69
C PHE A 292 0.29 -17.51 -15.01
N MET A 293 -0.11 -18.21 -16.08
CA MET A 293 0.56 -19.44 -16.52
C MET A 293 2.04 -19.19 -16.90
N LYS A 294 2.35 -18.04 -17.53
CA LYS A 294 3.75 -17.65 -17.78
C LYS A 294 4.53 -17.39 -16.50
N TYR A 295 3.88 -16.78 -15.52
CA TYR A 295 4.49 -16.46 -14.24
C TYR A 295 4.92 -17.75 -13.51
N THR A 296 4.04 -18.73 -13.41
CA THR A 296 4.36 -20.01 -12.75
C THR A 296 5.44 -20.79 -13.50
N ARG A 297 5.38 -20.83 -14.85
CA ARG A 297 6.43 -21.45 -15.67
C ARG A 297 7.81 -20.79 -15.48
N ALA A 298 7.86 -19.45 -15.48
CA ALA A 298 9.11 -18.72 -15.32
C ALA A 298 9.74 -18.95 -13.92
N LEU A 299 8.91 -19.11 -12.88
CA LEU A 299 9.38 -19.48 -11.55
C LEU A 299 9.93 -20.90 -11.52
N GLU A 300 9.22 -21.87 -12.10
CA GLU A 300 9.67 -23.26 -12.21
C GLU A 300 11.03 -23.36 -12.92
N GLU A 301 11.18 -22.72 -14.09
CA GLU A 301 12.45 -22.66 -14.82
C GLU A 301 13.58 -22.04 -14.00
N ARG A 302 13.25 -20.97 -13.24
CA ARG A 302 14.23 -20.30 -12.39
C ARG A 302 14.67 -21.18 -11.23
N VAL A 303 13.74 -21.91 -10.60
CA VAL A 303 14.03 -22.85 -9.51
C VAL A 303 14.89 -23.99 -10.03
N ALA A 304 14.49 -24.64 -11.12
CA ALA A 304 15.28 -25.71 -11.74
C ALA A 304 16.69 -25.24 -12.15
N PHE A 305 16.83 -24.01 -12.66
CA PHE A 305 18.14 -23.42 -12.97
C PHE A 305 19.00 -23.23 -11.71
N LEU A 306 18.42 -22.75 -10.61
CA LEU A 306 19.13 -22.53 -9.35
C LEU A 306 19.51 -23.85 -8.68
N GLU A 307 18.64 -24.85 -8.70
CA GLU A 307 18.91 -26.20 -8.18
C GLU A 307 20.02 -26.90 -8.96
N ASN A 308 19.99 -26.82 -10.30
CA ASN A 308 21.08 -27.33 -11.12
C ASN A 308 22.41 -26.64 -10.83
N LYS A 309 22.41 -25.32 -10.57
CA LYS A 309 23.61 -24.60 -10.13
C LYS A 309 24.08 -25.04 -8.75
N LEU A 310 23.15 -25.28 -7.82
CA LEU A 310 23.48 -25.73 -6.47
C LEU A 310 24.09 -27.14 -6.48
N ALA A 311 23.56 -28.05 -7.30
CA ALA A 311 24.09 -29.40 -7.48
C ALA A 311 25.52 -29.44 -8.09
N GLN A 312 25.94 -28.38 -8.77
CA GLN A 312 27.28 -28.26 -9.35
C GLN A 312 28.32 -27.68 -8.37
N VAL A 313 27.92 -27.27 -7.16
CA VAL A 313 28.84 -26.80 -6.13
C VAL A 313 29.37 -28.01 -5.32
N PRO A 314 30.68 -28.28 -5.27
CA PRO A 314 31.23 -29.38 -4.49
C PRO A 314 31.03 -29.15 -2.98
N THR A 315 30.45 -30.12 -2.27
CA THR A 315 30.31 -30.11 -0.82
C THR A 315 31.67 -30.38 -0.15
N PRO A 316 32.20 -29.50 0.73
CA PRO A 316 33.44 -29.76 1.44
C PRO A 316 33.22 -30.69 2.64
N GLU A 317 34.08 -31.69 2.81
CA GLU A 317 34.14 -32.56 3.99
C GLU A 317 34.43 -31.76 5.27
N ALA A 318 33.69 -32.10 6.33
CA ALA A 318 33.77 -31.46 7.63
C ALA A 318 35.16 -31.65 8.29
N THR A 319 35.83 -30.55 8.62
CA THR A 319 36.95 -30.55 9.59
C THR A 319 36.82 -29.38 10.56
N THR A 320 37.10 -29.70 11.82
CA THR A 320 36.89 -28.91 13.05
C THR A 320 37.92 -27.79 13.24
N THR A 321 37.41 -26.58 13.52
CA THR A 321 37.95 -25.42 14.29
C THR A 321 39.25 -24.71 13.85
N PRO A 322 39.53 -23.46 14.30
CA PRO A 322 38.66 -22.28 14.42
C PRO A 322 39.25 -20.99 13.78
N ARG A 323 38.35 -20.16 13.21
CA ARG A 323 38.35 -18.69 13.11
C ARG A 323 39.67 -17.97 12.72
N GLU A 324 39.72 -17.43 11.49
CA GLU A 324 40.11 -16.03 11.20
C GLU A 324 40.03 -15.72 9.69
N THR A 325 39.71 -14.45 9.38
CA THR A 325 39.60 -13.77 8.07
C THR A 325 38.24 -13.80 7.34
N ALA A 326 37.55 -12.65 7.48
CA ALA A 326 36.49 -12.06 6.66
C ALA A 326 36.77 -12.14 5.14
N SER A 327 35.81 -12.15 4.22
CA SER A 327 34.35 -12.00 4.29
C SER A 327 33.79 -12.32 2.90
N ASN A 328 32.85 -13.26 2.86
CA ASN A 328 31.99 -13.55 1.71
C ASN A 328 30.87 -12.51 1.62
N TYR A 329 30.61 -12.03 0.39
CA TYR A 329 29.32 -11.46 0.03
C TYR A 329 28.32 -12.62 -0.17
N SER A 330 27.50 -12.87 0.84
CA SER A 330 26.32 -13.73 0.77
C SER A 330 25.10 -12.91 1.17
N VAL A 331 24.08 -12.93 0.32
CA VAL A 331 22.73 -12.42 0.60
C VAL A 331 22.05 -13.39 1.58
N PRO A 332 21.62 -12.98 2.78
CA PRO A 332 20.94 -13.87 3.72
C PRO A 332 19.44 -13.98 3.40
N SER A 333 18.96 -15.20 3.19
CA SER A 333 17.58 -15.60 3.44
C SER A 333 17.47 -16.03 4.90
N GLY A 334 16.69 -15.27 5.69
CA GLY A 334 16.49 -15.47 7.11
C GLY A 334 16.20 -14.12 7.75
N ARG A 335 14.98 -13.62 7.60
CA ARG A 335 14.56 -12.45 8.38
C ARG A 335 14.27 -12.93 9.80
N ASP A 336 15.28 -12.84 10.66
CA ASP A 336 15.00 -12.39 12.01
C ASP A 336 14.22 -11.07 11.87
N LYS A 337 13.02 -11.03 12.45
CA LYS A 337 12.15 -9.85 12.37
C LYS A 337 12.83 -8.70 13.11
N ASN A 338 13.44 -7.78 12.35
CA ASN A 338 13.95 -6.53 12.91
C ASN A 338 12.73 -5.71 13.36
N ALA A 339 12.46 -5.66 14.67
CA ALA A 339 11.37 -4.88 15.27
C ALA A 339 11.37 -3.42 14.79
N LEU A 340 12.54 -2.86 14.48
CA LEU A 340 12.69 -1.53 13.90
C LEU A 340 12.16 -1.44 12.45
N SER A 341 12.38 -2.48 11.63
CA SER A 341 11.82 -2.54 10.28
C SER A 341 10.30 -2.63 10.32
N ASP A 342 9.76 -3.35 11.30
CA ASP A 342 8.32 -3.47 11.52
C ASP A 342 7.73 -2.13 11.99
N VAL A 343 8.45 -1.37 12.81
CA VAL A 343 8.03 -0.01 13.19
C VAL A 343 8.01 0.89 11.95
N VAL A 344 9.07 0.94 11.13
CA VAL A 344 9.14 1.78 9.91
C VAL A 344 8.13 1.35 8.84
N ALA A 345 7.89 0.05 8.70
CA ALA A 345 6.83 -0.50 7.88
C ALA A 345 5.45 -0.09 8.43
N HIS A 346 5.19 -0.21 9.73
CA HIS A 346 3.96 0.23 10.37
C HIS A 346 3.76 1.75 10.40
N VAL A 347 4.83 2.54 10.23
CA VAL A 347 4.71 3.97 9.92
C VAL A 347 4.09 4.12 8.55
N SER A 348 4.71 3.48 7.56
CA SER A 348 4.35 3.66 6.16
C SER A 348 3.03 2.97 5.80
N LEU A 349 2.63 1.98 6.60
CA LEU A 349 1.47 1.13 6.41
C LEU A 349 0.61 1.26 7.67
N GLY A 350 -0.38 2.15 7.66
CA GLY A 350 -1.49 2.04 8.62
C GLY A 350 -2.01 0.59 8.63
N ASN A 351 -2.30 0.05 9.81
CA ASN A 351 -2.63 -1.37 10.07
C ASN A 351 -3.32 -2.11 8.90
N PHE A 352 -2.54 -2.77 8.04
CA PHE A 352 -3.05 -3.70 7.03
C PHE A 352 -2.69 -5.13 7.44
N GLU A 353 -3.62 -6.05 7.23
CA GLU A 353 -3.44 -7.51 7.37
C GLU A 353 -2.52 -8.10 6.28
N ALA A 354 -2.10 -7.30 5.29
CA ALA A 354 -1.16 -7.67 4.22
C ALA A 354 0.04 -6.70 4.11
N PRO A 355 1.27 -7.17 3.81
CA PRO A 355 2.45 -6.33 3.67
C PRO A 355 2.34 -5.44 2.43
N ALA A 356 2.11 -4.14 2.62
CA ALA A 356 2.06 -3.17 1.52
C ALA A 356 3.45 -2.59 1.21
N TYR A 357 3.66 -2.18 -0.04
CA TYR A 357 4.97 -1.68 -0.49
C TYR A 357 5.34 -0.34 0.18
N VAL A 358 6.60 -0.29 0.64
CA VAL A 358 7.26 0.88 1.24
C VAL A 358 8.61 1.04 0.55
N GLY A 359 8.80 2.15 -0.16
CA GLY A 359 10.02 2.35 -0.95
C GLY A 359 11.14 3.09 -0.21
N PRO A 360 12.31 3.27 -0.86
CA PRO A 360 13.53 3.74 -0.21
C PRO A 360 13.48 5.18 0.33
N SER A 361 12.60 6.05 -0.18
CA SER A 361 12.48 7.43 0.33
C SER A 361 11.71 7.54 1.65
N SER A 362 11.08 6.46 2.12
CA SER A 362 10.35 6.41 3.39
C SER A 362 11.27 6.48 4.62
N GLY A 363 12.55 6.15 4.46
CA GLY A 363 13.50 5.95 5.55
C GLY A 363 13.73 4.48 5.92
N LEU A 364 13.01 3.53 5.30
CA LEU A 364 13.13 2.09 5.58
C LEU A 364 14.52 1.52 5.34
N SER A 365 15.19 1.88 4.23
CA SER A 365 16.54 1.38 3.93
C SER A 365 17.56 1.78 5.00
N LEU A 366 17.45 2.99 5.52
CA LEU A 366 18.30 3.50 6.59
C LEU A 366 18.04 2.76 7.91
N ALA A 367 16.77 2.51 8.23
CA ALA A 367 16.36 1.78 9.42
C ALA A 367 16.75 0.30 9.35
N LEU A 368 16.70 -0.34 8.18
CA LEU A 368 17.18 -1.71 7.97
C LEU A 368 18.69 -1.79 8.21
N ASN A 369 19.47 -0.91 7.58
CA ASN A 369 20.92 -0.85 7.79
C ASN A 369 21.28 -0.64 9.26
N LEU A 370 20.59 0.27 9.94
CA LEU A 370 20.82 0.53 11.37
C LEU A 370 20.38 -0.66 12.25
N GLY A 371 19.27 -1.32 11.91
CA GLY A 371 18.77 -2.50 12.63
C GLY A 371 19.72 -3.69 12.55
N GLU A 372 20.22 -4.02 11.35
CA GLU A 372 21.24 -5.05 11.15
C GLU A 372 22.53 -4.71 11.92
N MET A 373 22.94 -3.44 11.88
CA MET A 373 24.09 -2.95 12.62
C MET A 373 23.92 -3.08 14.14
N VAL A 374 22.74 -2.75 14.69
CA VAL A 374 22.44 -2.87 16.12
C VAL A 374 22.40 -4.34 16.55
N GLN A 375 21.77 -5.22 15.76
CA GLN A 375 21.73 -6.67 16.01
C GLN A 375 23.13 -7.29 16.08
N ALA A 376 24.05 -6.86 15.20
CA ALA A 376 25.42 -7.33 15.20
C ALA A 376 26.20 -7.00 16.49
N THR A 377 25.79 -5.96 17.23
CA THR A 377 26.46 -5.51 18.47
C THR A 377 25.74 -5.90 19.77
N VAL A 378 24.41 -5.97 19.78
CA VAL A 378 23.62 -5.95 21.04
C VAL A 378 23.03 -7.32 21.42
N TRP A 379 22.97 -8.31 20.51
CA TRP A 379 22.19 -9.54 20.76
C TRP A 379 22.92 -10.72 21.42
N ASN A 380 24.17 -10.56 21.85
CA ASN A 380 24.91 -11.59 22.60
C ASN A 380 24.96 -11.37 24.13
N LYS A 381 24.31 -10.33 24.68
CA LYS A 381 24.45 -9.97 26.11
C LYS A 381 23.17 -9.75 26.93
N MET A 382 21.98 -9.82 26.34
CA MET A 382 20.73 -9.70 27.11
C MET A 382 19.65 -10.58 26.50
N LEU A 383 19.26 -11.64 27.23
CA LEU A 383 17.93 -12.26 27.33
C LEU A 383 18.05 -13.40 28.37
N PRO A 384 17.31 -13.33 29.49
CA PRO A 384 15.86 -13.59 29.48
C PRO A 384 15.01 -12.35 29.80
N ASP A 385 13.71 -12.46 29.53
CA ASP A 385 12.60 -11.54 29.84
C ASP A 385 12.23 -10.45 28.83
N ILE A 386 12.05 -10.84 27.56
CA ILE A 386 10.97 -10.28 26.71
C ILE A 386 10.12 -11.45 26.19
N GLN A 387 9.55 -12.21 27.11
CA GLN A 387 8.37 -13.04 26.86
C GLN A 387 7.21 -12.46 27.69
N ASP A 388 6.11 -12.16 26.99
CA ASP A 388 4.75 -12.00 27.48
C ASP A 388 4.55 -11.42 28.90
N GLY A 389 4.72 -10.11 29.00
CA GLY A 389 4.22 -9.30 30.10
C GLY A 389 2.88 -8.63 29.80
N THR A 390 1.87 -9.35 29.30
CA THR A 390 0.48 -8.85 29.20
C THR A 390 -0.56 -9.87 29.69
N THR A 391 -0.41 -10.32 30.94
CA THR A 391 -1.55 -10.76 31.76
C THR A 391 -1.88 -9.64 32.75
N GLY A 392 -2.81 -8.76 32.38
CA GLY A 392 -3.29 -7.69 33.27
C GLY A 392 -4.15 -6.65 32.55
N ASN A 393 -5.47 -6.75 32.71
CA ASN A 393 -6.50 -5.77 32.35
C ASN A 393 -6.63 -5.38 30.85
N GLN A 394 -7.06 -6.34 30.03
CA GLN A 394 -7.77 -6.06 28.78
C GLN A 394 -9.22 -5.62 29.05
N ALA A 395 -9.40 -4.41 29.57
CA ALA A 395 -10.67 -3.71 29.53
C ALA A 395 -10.39 -2.25 29.18
N ASN A 396 -10.90 -1.80 28.04
CA ASN A 396 -10.88 -0.43 27.47
C ASN A 396 -9.91 -0.09 26.32
N CYS A 397 -9.41 -1.07 25.57
CA CYS A 397 -8.94 -0.81 24.21
C CYS A 397 -9.87 -1.52 23.23
N ILE A 398 -10.94 -0.84 22.82
CA ILE A 398 -11.75 -1.25 21.68
C ILE A 398 -10.82 -1.20 20.47
N ASN A 399 -10.27 -2.34 20.06
CA ASN A 399 -9.79 -2.56 18.71
C ASN A 399 -11.03 -2.68 17.83
N PRO A 400 -11.38 -1.69 16.99
CA PRO A 400 -12.35 -1.96 15.95
C PRO A 400 -11.58 -2.68 14.84
N SER A 401 -11.87 -3.98 14.67
CA SER A 401 -11.92 -4.53 13.32
C SER A 401 -12.79 -3.60 12.47
N PRO A 402 -12.60 -3.50 11.14
CA PRO A 402 -13.43 -2.64 10.31
C PRO A 402 -14.87 -3.19 10.25
N ARG A 403 -15.66 -2.94 11.30
CA ARG A 403 -17.11 -3.03 11.24
C ARG A 403 -17.57 -2.07 10.16
N CYS A 404 -18.36 -2.56 9.21
CA CYS A 404 -19.10 -1.72 8.30
C CYS A 404 -20.03 -0.84 9.16
N ILE A 405 -19.73 0.46 9.23
CA ILE A 405 -20.51 1.40 10.05
C ILE A 405 -21.94 1.41 9.48
N THR A 406 -22.91 0.97 10.27
CA THR A 406 -24.32 0.95 9.84
C THR A 406 -24.88 2.37 9.81
N VAL A 407 -25.98 2.59 9.08
CA VAL A 407 -26.68 3.90 9.07
C VAL A 407 -27.16 4.28 10.48
N GLU A 408 -27.49 3.29 11.30
CA GLU A 408 -27.89 3.45 12.70
C GLU A 408 -26.70 3.90 13.58
N ASP A 409 -25.50 3.36 13.37
CA ASP A 409 -24.28 3.78 14.05
C ASP A 409 -23.88 5.22 13.71
N LEU A 410 -24.06 5.63 12.44
CA LEU A 410 -23.81 7.00 11.96
C LEU A 410 -24.75 8.03 12.59
N LEU A 411 -26.00 7.65 12.88
CA LEU A 411 -26.97 8.54 13.51
C LEU A 411 -26.71 8.67 15.02
N ALA A 412 -26.37 7.58 15.70
CA ALA A 412 -26.13 7.55 17.14
C ALA A 412 -24.91 8.38 17.59
N HIS A 413 -23.88 8.48 16.76
CA HIS A 413 -22.60 9.15 17.08
C HIS A 413 -22.42 10.52 16.42
N SER A 414 -23.45 11.02 15.72
CA SER A 414 -23.42 12.33 15.08
C SER A 414 -23.71 13.48 16.06
N VAL A 415 -23.28 14.69 15.70
CA VAL A 415 -23.64 15.89 16.47
C VAL A 415 -25.14 16.17 16.29
N LYS A 416 -25.88 16.23 17.42
CA LYS A 416 -27.34 16.42 17.43
C LYS A 416 -27.80 17.81 17.01
N GLU A 417 -26.98 18.83 17.30
CA GLU A 417 -27.26 20.22 16.95
C GLU A 417 -26.04 20.84 16.25
N PRO A 418 -26.24 21.74 15.26
CA PRO A 418 -25.12 22.43 14.63
C PRO A 418 -24.26 23.20 15.65
N PRO A 419 -22.93 23.32 15.42
CA PRO A 419 -22.07 24.10 16.31
C PRO A 419 -22.56 25.54 16.53
N SER A 420 -22.33 26.07 17.72
CA SER A 420 -22.62 27.49 18.02
C SER A 420 -21.77 28.41 17.13
N ASP A 421 -22.13 29.69 17.07
CA ASP A 421 -21.42 30.66 16.23
C ASP A 421 -19.96 30.81 16.65
N GLU A 422 -19.74 30.90 17.95
CA GLU A 422 -18.42 30.97 18.56
C GLU A 422 -17.60 29.70 18.29
N GLN A 423 -18.19 28.51 18.49
CA GLN A 423 -17.53 27.23 18.24
C GLN A 423 -17.17 27.07 16.75
N GLY A 424 -18.13 27.29 15.85
CA GLY A 424 -17.90 27.15 14.41
C GLY A 424 -16.88 28.17 13.89
N SER A 425 -16.94 29.42 14.36
CA SER A 425 -15.97 30.46 14.02
C SER A 425 -14.56 30.11 14.48
N GLN A 426 -14.40 29.55 15.67
CA GLN A 426 -13.10 29.11 16.18
C GLN A 426 -12.52 27.99 15.31
N MET A 427 -13.32 26.97 14.99
CA MET A 427 -12.90 25.85 14.14
C MET A 427 -12.55 26.30 12.72
N LEU A 428 -13.34 27.20 12.12
CA LEU A 428 -13.08 27.76 10.80
C LEU A 428 -11.78 28.53 10.76
N LYS A 429 -11.57 29.44 11.73
CA LYS A 429 -10.33 30.23 11.82
C LYS A 429 -9.10 29.33 11.95
N ALA A 430 -9.19 28.27 12.76
CA ALA A 430 -8.11 27.29 12.92
C ALA A 430 -7.81 26.53 11.60
N TYR A 431 -8.85 26.10 10.88
CA TYR A 431 -8.68 25.48 9.55
C TYR A 431 -8.05 26.46 8.55
N THR A 432 -8.57 27.69 8.45
CA THR A 432 -8.11 28.66 7.46
C THR A 432 -6.67 29.10 7.69
N SER A 433 -6.26 29.28 8.95
CA SER A 433 -4.90 29.71 9.26
C SER A 433 -3.87 28.60 9.08
N GLN A 434 -4.20 27.37 9.50
CA GLN A 434 -3.19 26.30 9.59
C GLN A 434 -3.18 25.32 8.41
N LEU A 435 -4.31 25.11 7.73
CA LEU A 435 -4.46 24.11 6.67
C LEU A 435 -4.72 24.74 5.31
N HIS A 436 -5.66 25.68 5.25
CA HIS A 436 -6.01 26.33 3.99
C HIS A 436 -4.83 27.11 3.40
N SER A 437 -4.03 27.78 4.23
CA SER A 437 -2.78 28.46 3.85
C SER A 437 -1.77 27.56 3.12
N LYS A 438 -1.85 26.23 3.32
CA LYS A 438 -0.99 25.23 2.66
C LYS A 438 -1.68 24.54 1.48
N TYR A 439 -3.00 24.41 1.54
CA TYR A 439 -3.83 23.71 0.55
C TYR A 439 -5.11 24.52 0.26
N PRO A 440 -5.01 25.61 -0.53
CA PRO A 440 -6.07 26.62 -0.65
C PRO A 440 -7.13 26.30 -1.70
N PHE A 441 -7.67 25.08 -1.71
CA PHE A 441 -8.60 24.64 -2.77
C PHE A 441 -10.07 25.03 -2.55
N LEU A 442 -10.43 25.44 -1.33
CA LEU A 442 -11.77 25.93 -1.01
C LEU A 442 -11.86 27.46 -1.14
N GLU A 443 -13.08 27.99 -1.12
CA GLU A 443 -13.32 29.43 -1.04
C GLU A 443 -13.61 29.84 0.41
N PRO A 444 -12.79 30.69 1.06
CA PRO A 444 -13.05 31.12 2.43
C PRO A 444 -14.43 31.78 2.60
N GLU A 445 -14.86 32.61 1.65
CA GLU A 445 -16.19 33.25 1.67
C GLU A 445 -17.33 32.22 1.61
N GLU A 446 -17.18 31.17 0.79
CA GLU A 446 -18.16 30.08 0.70
C GLU A 446 -18.29 29.37 2.06
N LEU A 447 -17.18 29.16 2.77
CA LEU A 447 -17.17 28.55 4.09
C LEU A 447 -17.86 29.41 5.15
N TRP A 448 -17.61 30.72 5.16
CA TRP A 448 -18.27 31.65 6.07
C TRP A 448 -19.76 31.82 5.77
N LYS A 449 -20.15 31.77 4.49
CA LYS A 449 -21.55 31.74 4.10
C LYS A 449 -22.23 30.48 4.62
N LEU A 450 -21.66 29.30 4.38
CA LEU A 450 -22.17 28.02 4.88
C LEU A 450 -22.24 28.00 6.41
N HIS A 451 -21.27 28.61 7.09
CA HIS A 451 -21.30 28.81 8.54
C HIS A 451 -22.53 29.61 8.96
N SER A 452 -22.80 30.77 8.32
CA SER A 452 -23.96 31.61 8.68
C SER A 452 -25.30 30.91 8.42
N GLU A 453 -25.39 30.10 7.37
CA GLU A 453 -26.62 29.40 6.96
C GLU A 453 -26.85 28.07 7.70
N ARG A 454 -25.89 27.61 8.53
CA ARG A 454 -25.88 26.26 9.14
C ARG A 454 -27.16 25.92 9.91
N MET A 455 -27.73 26.88 10.64
CA MET A 455 -28.94 26.68 11.43
C MET A 455 -30.17 26.49 10.53
N THR A 456 -30.27 27.31 9.48
CA THR A 456 -31.34 27.22 8.48
C THR A 456 -31.25 25.91 7.69
N LEU A 457 -30.05 25.49 7.32
CA LEU A 457 -29.81 24.22 6.61
C LEU A 457 -30.13 23.01 7.49
N ALA A 458 -29.81 23.05 8.78
CA ALA A 458 -30.12 21.97 9.72
C ALA A 458 -31.62 21.86 10.05
N ALA A 459 -32.37 22.97 9.99
CA ALA A 459 -33.82 22.97 10.20
C ALA A 459 -34.62 22.37 9.03
N LYS A 460 -34.03 22.27 7.82
CA LYS A 460 -34.68 21.68 6.65
C LYS A 460 -34.75 20.16 6.78
N PRO A 461 -35.89 19.51 6.46
CA PRO A 461 -35.96 18.05 6.40
C PRO A 461 -34.94 17.47 5.41
N ALA A 462 -34.25 16.38 5.79
CA ALA A 462 -33.15 15.81 5.00
C ALA A 462 -33.55 15.52 3.53
N GLN A 463 -34.78 15.07 3.28
CA GLN A 463 -35.31 14.77 1.94
C GLN A 463 -35.45 16.01 1.05
N THR A 464 -35.59 17.19 1.63
CA THR A 464 -35.77 18.46 0.90
C THR A 464 -34.46 19.16 0.55
N LEU A 465 -33.35 18.76 1.16
CA LEU A 465 -32.04 19.33 0.88
C LEU A 465 -31.58 18.99 -0.53
N THR A 466 -31.28 20.04 -1.31
CA THR A 466 -30.68 19.90 -2.63
C THR A 466 -29.29 19.27 -2.54
N ARG A 467 -28.82 18.72 -3.65
CA ARG A 467 -27.48 18.12 -3.71
C ARG A 467 -26.37 19.12 -3.38
N ILE A 468 -26.50 20.38 -3.82
CA ILE A 468 -25.53 21.45 -3.56
C ILE A 468 -25.48 21.76 -2.07
N GLU A 469 -26.64 21.88 -1.41
CA GLU A 469 -26.72 22.12 0.04
C GLU A 469 -26.11 20.95 0.82
N ARG A 470 -26.43 19.70 0.45
CA ARG A 470 -25.82 18.50 1.08
C ARG A 470 -24.30 18.49 0.95
N PHE A 471 -23.78 18.85 -0.22
CA PHE A 471 -22.33 18.95 -0.42
C PHE A 471 -21.72 20.11 0.37
N GLY A 472 -22.41 21.25 0.49
CA GLY A 472 -22.03 22.36 1.36
C GLY A 472 -21.92 21.93 2.83
N ILE A 473 -22.91 21.19 3.34
CA ILE A 473 -22.89 20.63 4.70
C ILE A 473 -21.71 19.67 4.87
N PHE A 474 -21.51 18.75 3.92
CA PHE A 474 -20.37 17.82 3.91
C PHE A 474 -19.03 18.56 4.03
N LYS A 475 -18.82 19.60 3.21
CA LYS A 475 -17.61 20.43 3.26
C LYS A 475 -17.43 21.14 4.59
N LEU A 476 -18.49 21.81 5.07
CA LEU A 476 -18.45 22.59 6.30
C LEU A 476 -18.12 21.71 7.51
N TYR A 477 -18.75 20.54 7.63
CA TYR A 477 -18.52 19.64 8.76
C TYR A 477 -17.16 18.96 8.72
N LEU A 478 -16.58 18.66 7.54
CA LEU A 478 -15.18 18.21 7.45
C LEU A 478 -14.20 19.32 7.84
N VAL A 479 -14.48 20.56 7.45
CA VAL A 479 -13.71 21.73 7.87
C VAL A 479 -13.80 21.93 9.38
N TYR A 480 -14.99 21.80 9.98
CA TYR A 480 -15.14 21.82 11.43
C TYR A 480 -14.41 20.67 12.11
N ALA A 481 -14.51 19.44 11.59
CA ALA A 481 -13.82 18.29 12.17
C ALA A 481 -12.30 18.52 12.21
N MET A 482 -11.71 19.00 11.11
CA MET A 482 -10.28 19.36 11.08
C MET A 482 -9.96 20.54 12.00
N GLY A 483 -10.80 21.58 12.00
CA GLY A 483 -10.65 22.72 12.91
C GLY A 483 -10.70 22.31 14.38
N ALA A 484 -11.63 21.42 14.74
CA ALA A 484 -11.75 20.84 16.06
C ALA A 484 -10.51 20.03 16.44
N THR A 485 -10.00 19.19 15.53
CA THR A 485 -8.74 18.45 15.75
C THR A 485 -7.59 19.41 16.05
N LEU A 486 -7.48 20.51 15.30
CA LEU A 486 -6.44 21.51 15.54
C LEU A 486 -6.62 22.19 16.89
N VAL A 487 -7.83 22.67 17.22
CA VAL A 487 -8.08 23.36 18.50
C VAL A 487 -7.85 22.43 19.70
N GLN A 488 -8.22 21.15 19.59
CA GLN A 488 -7.95 20.13 20.61
C GLN A 488 -6.44 19.92 20.81
N LEU A 489 -5.66 19.87 19.73
CA LEU A 489 -4.21 19.72 19.78
C LEU A 489 -3.50 20.94 20.42
N THR A 490 -4.15 22.11 20.45
CA THR A 490 -3.60 23.38 20.97
C THR A 490 -4.13 23.77 22.37
N GLN A 491 -4.96 22.94 23.01
CA GLN A 491 -5.52 23.12 24.36
C GLN A 491 -6.20 24.49 24.64
N ARG A 492 -7.34 24.76 23.99
CA ARG A 492 -8.27 25.82 24.44
C ARG A 492 -9.73 25.35 24.39
N GLY A 493 -10.27 24.97 25.54
CA GLY A 493 -11.71 24.88 25.81
C GLY A 493 -12.41 23.56 25.41
N PRO A 494 -13.70 23.40 25.79
CA PRO A 494 -14.51 22.25 25.41
C PRO A 494 -14.85 22.35 23.92
N VAL A 495 -14.14 21.55 23.10
CA VAL A 495 -14.37 21.46 21.66
C VAL A 495 -15.22 20.22 21.38
N LEU A 496 -16.20 20.35 20.49
CA LEU A 496 -16.98 19.23 19.95
C LEU A 496 -16.03 18.13 19.44
N SER A 497 -16.42 16.85 19.61
CA SER A 497 -15.61 15.73 19.13
C SER A 497 -15.38 15.83 17.61
N PRO A 498 -14.11 15.84 17.14
CA PRO A 498 -13.79 15.80 15.72
C PRO A 498 -14.40 14.59 15.03
N GLU A 499 -14.45 13.44 15.73
CA GLU A 499 -15.05 12.20 15.24
C GLU A 499 -16.56 12.38 15.03
N ALA A 500 -17.27 12.99 15.97
CA ALA A 500 -18.71 13.25 15.84
C ALA A 500 -19.00 14.20 14.67
N LEU A 501 -18.19 15.26 14.50
CA LEU A 501 -18.30 16.20 13.38
C LEU A 501 -18.01 15.51 12.03
N TYR A 502 -17.01 14.64 11.99
CA TYR A 502 -16.67 13.82 10.82
C TYR A 502 -17.82 12.87 10.45
N ILE A 503 -18.40 12.17 11.45
CA ILE A 503 -19.55 11.28 11.25
C ILE A 503 -20.75 12.06 10.70
N THR A 504 -21.04 13.26 11.22
CA THR A 504 -22.09 14.12 10.65
C THR A 504 -21.80 14.49 9.18
N ALA A 505 -20.54 14.77 8.81
CA ALA A 505 -20.20 14.99 7.41
C ALA A 505 -20.51 13.76 6.55
N LEU A 506 -20.13 12.55 7.00
CA LEU A 506 -20.31 11.31 6.25
C LEU A 506 -21.77 10.98 5.94
N GLN A 507 -22.74 11.45 6.73
CA GLN A 507 -24.18 11.32 6.40
C GLN A 507 -24.53 11.94 5.03
N HIS A 508 -23.75 12.92 4.58
CA HIS A 508 -23.94 13.63 3.31
C HIS A 508 -22.99 13.16 2.20
N ILE A 509 -22.22 12.08 2.42
CA ILE A 509 -21.22 11.59 1.45
C ILE A 509 -21.82 11.24 0.08
N SER A 510 -23.10 10.85 0.02
CA SER A 510 -23.80 10.55 -1.22
C SER A 510 -23.79 11.72 -2.22
N ALA A 511 -23.78 12.97 -1.75
CA ALA A 511 -23.67 14.15 -2.60
C ALA A 511 -22.29 14.26 -3.28
N ALA A 512 -21.26 13.68 -2.66
CA ALA A 512 -19.87 13.67 -3.09
C ALA A 512 -19.47 12.43 -3.93
N ARG A 513 -20.38 11.45 -4.12
CA ARG A 513 -20.10 10.16 -4.78
C ARG A 513 -20.17 10.16 -6.31
N GLU A 514 -20.55 11.28 -6.94
CA GLU A 514 -20.55 11.34 -8.41
C GLU A 514 -19.12 11.33 -8.94
N SER A 515 -18.77 10.26 -9.64
CA SER A 515 -17.46 10.10 -10.27
C SER A 515 -17.25 11.16 -11.34
N ARG A 516 -15.97 11.51 -11.60
CA ARG A 516 -15.57 12.45 -12.66
C ARG A 516 -16.13 13.88 -12.46
N THR A 517 -16.11 14.40 -11.23
CA THR A 517 -16.50 15.81 -10.94
C THR A 517 -15.47 16.55 -10.10
N VAL A 518 -15.45 17.88 -10.21
CA VAL A 518 -14.58 18.75 -9.39
C VAL A 518 -14.93 18.60 -7.90
N GLN A 519 -16.22 18.48 -7.57
CA GLN A 519 -16.73 18.25 -6.22
C GLN A 519 -16.21 16.94 -5.63
N ASN A 520 -16.10 15.88 -6.44
CA ASN A 520 -15.54 14.61 -6.00
C ASN A 520 -14.03 14.72 -5.68
N ILE A 521 -13.28 15.52 -6.45
CA ILE A 521 -11.88 15.84 -6.15
C ILE A 521 -11.78 16.65 -4.84
N GLU A 522 -12.60 17.70 -4.67
CA GLU A 522 -12.66 18.47 -3.41
C GLU A 522 -12.96 17.56 -2.20
N ALA A 523 -13.91 16.63 -2.35
CA ALA A 523 -14.29 15.70 -1.30
C ALA A 523 -13.16 14.73 -0.90
N MET A 524 -12.53 14.09 -1.88
CA MET A 524 -11.39 13.21 -1.64
C MET A 524 -10.23 13.98 -0.99
N THR A 525 -9.99 15.21 -1.42
CA THR A 525 -8.95 16.08 -0.84
C THR A 525 -9.23 16.39 0.63
N LEU A 526 -10.47 16.74 0.98
CA LEU A 526 -10.89 16.97 2.37
C LEU A 526 -10.76 15.72 3.24
N LEU A 527 -11.20 14.56 2.75
CA LEU A 527 -11.08 13.29 3.46
C LEU A 527 -9.61 12.92 3.72
N VAL A 528 -8.75 13.04 2.71
CA VAL A 528 -7.30 12.83 2.86
C VAL A 528 -6.72 13.76 3.92
N MET A 529 -7.07 15.05 3.89
CA MET A 529 -6.57 16.02 4.86
C MET A 529 -7.01 15.73 6.30
N PHE A 530 -8.24 15.24 6.50
CA PHE A 530 -8.73 14.80 7.80
C PHE A 530 -7.98 13.55 8.29
N HIS A 531 -7.89 12.51 7.44
CA HIS A 531 -7.26 11.25 7.79
C HIS A 531 -5.74 11.34 8.04
N LEU A 532 -5.06 12.34 7.47
CA LEU A 532 -3.66 12.64 7.81
C LEU A 532 -3.44 13.04 9.28
N ARG A 533 -4.51 13.35 10.03
CA ARG A 533 -4.50 13.80 11.43
C ARG A 533 -5.30 12.89 12.35
N SER A 534 -5.98 11.87 11.83
CA SER A 534 -6.71 10.89 12.63
C SER A 534 -5.88 9.63 12.86
N THR A 535 -6.37 8.74 13.70
CA THR A 535 -5.74 7.44 14.03
C THR A 535 -5.73 6.46 12.86
N SER A 536 -6.46 6.76 11.78
CA SER A 536 -6.65 5.88 10.62
C SER A 536 -6.02 6.51 9.37
N SER A 537 -4.80 6.07 9.03
CA SER A 537 -4.07 6.46 7.81
C SER A 537 -4.29 5.50 6.62
N HIS A 538 -5.25 4.57 6.75
CA HIS A 538 -5.52 3.53 5.76
C HIS A 538 -5.94 4.13 4.42
N GLY A 539 -5.34 3.63 3.34
CA GLY A 539 -5.77 3.97 1.98
C GLY A 539 -5.45 5.39 1.49
N LEU A 540 -4.75 6.23 2.27
CA LEU A 540 -4.51 7.64 1.93
C LEU A 540 -3.82 7.84 0.58
N TRP A 541 -2.81 7.02 0.26
CA TRP A 541 -2.13 7.06 -1.05
C TRP A 541 -3.06 6.70 -2.21
N TYR A 542 -3.94 5.71 -2.01
CA TYR A 542 -4.93 5.34 -3.04
C TYR A 542 -5.94 6.46 -3.26
N MET A 543 -6.45 7.05 -2.18
CA MET A 543 -7.45 8.12 -2.23
C MET A 543 -6.89 9.39 -2.87
N ILE A 544 -5.69 9.83 -2.48
CA ILE A 544 -5.07 11.00 -3.13
C ILE A 544 -4.69 10.69 -4.59
N GLY A 545 -4.28 9.46 -4.89
CA GLY A 545 -4.04 9.02 -6.27
C GLY A 545 -5.32 9.00 -7.12
N LEU A 546 -6.48 8.62 -6.54
CA LEU A 546 -7.79 8.72 -7.19
C LEU A 546 -8.15 10.18 -7.47
N ALA A 547 -7.90 11.09 -6.51
CA ALA A 547 -8.10 12.53 -6.71
C ALA A 547 -7.21 13.09 -7.83
N MET A 548 -5.94 12.68 -7.89
CA MET A 548 -5.03 13.08 -8.95
C MET A 548 -5.48 12.52 -10.31
N ARG A 549 -5.79 11.22 -10.41
CA ARG A 549 -6.30 10.62 -11.67
C ARG A 549 -7.59 11.27 -12.15
N THR A 550 -8.49 11.62 -11.23
CA THR A 550 -9.73 12.35 -11.57
C THR A 550 -9.42 13.78 -12.03
N SER A 551 -8.41 14.43 -11.44
CA SER A 551 -7.91 15.75 -11.89
C SER A 551 -7.33 15.67 -13.32
N ILE A 552 -6.64 14.57 -13.64
CA ILE A 552 -6.11 14.29 -14.97
C ILE A 552 -7.25 14.07 -15.97
N ASP A 553 -8.20 13.21 -15.64
CA ASP A 553 -9.37 12.88 -16.46
C ASP A 553 -10.25 14.10 -16.78
N LEU A 554 -10.35 15.06 -15.85
CA LEU A 554 -11.04 16.33 -16.06
C LEU A 554 -10.18 17.44 -16.69
N GLY A 555 -8.92 17.16 -17.02
CA GLY A 555 -8.02 18.09 -17.67
C GLY A 555 -7.51 19.23 -16.78
N LEU A 556 -7.59 19.14 -15.44
CA LEU A 556 -7.19 20.24 -14.53
C LEU A 556 -5.68 20.56 -14.59
N HIS A 557 -4.88 19.64 -15.12
CA HIS A 557 -3.44 19.78 -15.31
C HIS A 557 -3.07 20.49 -16.64
N ARG A 558 -4.07 20.77 -17.50
CA ARG A 558 -3.87 21.28 -18.86
C ARG A 558 -4.39 22.71 -19.05
N ALA A 559 -3.52 23.64 -19.44
CA ALA A 559 -3.86 25.02 -19.79
C ALA A 559 -4.89 25.12 -20.92
N ALA A 560 -4.88 24.17 -21.87
CA ALA A 560 -5.87 24.11 -22.95
C ALA A 560 -7.32 23.98 -22.44
N HIS A 561 -7.52 23.41 -21.25
CA HIS A 561 -8.86 23.24 -20.64
C HIS A 561 -9.34 24.49 -19.87
N GLU A 562 -8.60 25.61 -19.94
CA GLU A 562 -8.95 26.88 -19.29
C GLU A 562 -9.59 27.91 -20.26
N GLN A 563 -9.41 27.74 -21.57
CA GLN A 563 -9.67 28.78 -22.59
C GLN A 563 -11.12 29.31 -22.64
N ASN A 564 -12.09 28.54 -22.14
CA ASN A 564 -13.53 28.89 -22.19
C ASN A 564 -14.16 29.06 -20.80
N LEU A 565 -13.35 29.29 -19.77
CA LEU A 565 -13.82 29.40 -18.39
C LEU A 565 -13.57 30.80 -17.84
N ASP A 566 -14.51 31.26 -17.02
CA ASP A 566 -14.34 32.53 -16.31
C ASP A 566 -13.14 32.48 -15.36
N VAL A 567 -12.45 33.62 -15.22
CA VAL A 567 -11.23 33.73 -14.41
C VAL A 567 -11.38 33.17 -12.99
N PRO A 568 -12.48 33.43 -12.23
CA PRO A 568 -12.65 32.84 -10.89
C PRO A 568 -12.71 31.31 -10.91
N ILE A 569 -13.34 30.71 -11.93
CA ILE A 569 -13.43 29.26 -12.11
C ILE A 569 -12.05 28.69 -12.40
N VAL A 570 -11.30 29.33 -13.30
CA VAL A 570 -9.91 28.94 -13.62
C VAL A 570 -9.05 28.95 -12.36
N GLN A 571 -9.09 30.04 -11.58
CA GLN A 571 -8.31 30.16 -10.35
C GLN A 571 -8.69 29.07 -9.32
N ARG A 572 -9.98 28.76 -9.15
CA ARG A 572 -10.43 27.66 -8.28
C ARG A 572 -9.90 26.30 -8.75
N ARG A 573 -9.95 26.01 -10.06
CA ARG A 573 -9.43 24.76 -10.64
C ARG A 573 -7.91 24.64 -10.47
N ARG A 574 -7.17 25.73 -10.71
CA ARG A 574 -5.71 25.80 -10.46
C ARG A 574 -5.38 25.51 -9.00
N ARG A 575 -6.04 26.19 -8.05
CA ARG A 575 -5.81 25.96 -6.60
C ARG A 575 -6.12 24.53 -6.18
N LEU A 576 -7.19 23.93 -6.71
CA LEU A 576 -7.53 22.53 -6.45
C LEU A 576 -6.46 21.58 -6.99
N PHE A 577 -6.08 21.72 -8.25
CA PHE A 577 -5.05 20.89 -8.88
C PHE A 577 -3.73 20.94 -8.10
N TRP A 578 -3.22 22.15 -7.83
CA TRP A 578 -1.94 22.31 -7.15
C TRP A 578 -1.99 21.86 -5.68
N SER A 579 -3.15 21.95 -5.01
CA SER A 579 -3.34 21.38 -3.67
C SER A 579 -3.29 19.86 -3.70
N VAL A 580 -3.97 19.21 -4.65
CA VAL A 580 -3.94 17.76 -4.86
C VAL A 580 -2.52 17.30 -5.21
N TYR A 581 -1.86 18.00 -6.14
CA TYR A 581 -0.46 17.77 -6.51
C TYR A 581 0.45 17.82 -5.27
N SER A 582 0.36 18.87 -4.47
CA SER A 582 1.19 19.04 -3.29
C SER A 582 0.97 17.94 -2.24
N LEU A 583 -0.29 17.58 -1.98
CA LEU A 583 -0.63 16.49 -1.06
C LEU A 583 -0.14 15.14 -1.57
N GLU A 584 -0.35 14.83 -2.85
CA GLU A 584 0.12 13.57 -3.45
C GLU A 584 1.63 13.44 -3.34
N ARG A 585 2.39 14.47 -3.75
CA ARG A 585 3.86 14.46 -3.64
C ARG A 585 4.30 14.21 -2.20
N THR A 586 3.68 14.90 -1.26
CA THR A 586 4.00 14.75 0.18
C THR A 586 3.77 13.32 0.66
N ILE A 587 2.61 12.73 0.33
CA ILE A 587 2.21 11.39 0.77
C ILE A 587 3.07 10.32 0.07
N ALA A 588 3.15 10.36 -1.25
CA ALA A 588 3.88 9.37 -2.05
C ALA A 588 5.37 9.34 -1.68
N VAL A 589 6.02 10.50 -1.58
CA VAL A 589 7.44 10.60 -1.19
C VAL A 589 7.67 10.10 0.24
N SER A 590 6.78 10.43 1.19
CA SER A 590 6.88 9.91 2.57
C SER A 590 6.71 8.39 2.65
N LEU A 591 5.99 7.79 1.71
CA LEU A 591 5.77 6.34 1.65
C LEU A 591 6.76 5.60 0.72
N GLY A 592 7.59 6.33 -0.03
CA GLY A 592 8.46 5.74 -1.05
C GLY A 592 7.71 5.17 -2.25
N ARG A 593 6.57 5.75 -2.61
CA ARG A 593 5.72 5.26 -3.70
C ARG A 593 5.87 6.13 -4.96
N PRO A 594 5.64 5.54 -6.15
CA PRO A 594 5.59 6.30 -7.40
C PRO A 594 4.55 7.43 -7.38
N LEU A 595 4.84 8.47 -8.16
CA LEU A 595 4.00 9.65 -8.36
C LEU A 595 3.02 9.39 -9.53
N SER A 596 1.78 9.89 -9.49
CA SER A 596 0.77 9.55 -10.51
C SER A 596 0.92 10.28 -11.84
N ILE A 597 1.54 11.47 -11.85
CA ILE A 597 1.77 12.28 -13.06
C ILE A 597 3.21 12.79 -13.06
N ALA A 598 3.86 12.80 -14.21
CA ALA A 598 5.19 13.41 -14.36
C ALA A 598 5.08 14.94 -14.55
N ASP A 599 6.03 15.69 -14.01
CA ASP A 599 6.00 17.16 -14.04
C ASP A 599 6.05 17.76 -15.46
N ASN A 600 6.52 16.99 -16.46
CA ASN A 600 6.55 17.40 -17.86
C ASN A 600 5.19 17.27 -18.58
N GLN A 601 4.21 16.63 -17.95
CA GLN A 601 2.83 16.53 -18.45
C GLN A 601 1.94 17.66 -17.93
N ILE A 602 2.48 18.59 -17.13
CA ILE A 602 1.74 19.67 -16.48
C ILE A 602 2.12 20.99 -17.17
N ASP A 603 1.16 21.61 -17.85
CA ASP A 603 1.32 22.93 -18.50
C ASP A 603 0.43 24.01 -17.86
N VAL A 604 -0.39 23.66 -16.87
CA VAL A 604 -1.19 24.64 -16.09
C VAL A 604 -0.31 25.51 -15.20
N GLU A 605 -0.60 26.81 -15.16
CA GLU A 605 0.13 27.77 -14.34
C GLU A 605 -0.23 27.69 -12.85
N LEU A 606 0.61 28.31 -12.01
CA LEU A 606 0.30 28.49 -10.59
C LEU A 606 -0.87 29.48 -10.42
N PRO A 607 -1.70 29.33 -9.36
CA PRO A 607 -2.77 30.27 -9.07
C PRO A 607 -2.23 31.62 -8.57
N ASN A 608 -3.10 32.63 -8.56
CA ASN A 608 -2.78 33.96 -8.04
C ASN A 608 -2.52 33.92 -6.52
N THR A 609 -1.69 34.84 -6.01
CA THR A 609 -1.37 34.95 -4.58
C THR A 609 -2.57 35.29 -3.69
N ILE A 610 -3.54 36.01 -4.23
CA ILE A 610 -4.77 36.40 -3.54
C ILE A 610 -5.96 35.70 -4.20
N ILE A 611 -6.83 35.08 -3.39
CA ILE A 611 -8.01 34.35 -3.85
C ILE A 611 -9.08 35.31 -4.40
N ASN A 612 -9.45 36.33 -3.61
CA ASN A 612 -10.37 37.39 -4.00
C ASN A 612 -9.72 38.76 -3.82
N GLY A 613 -9.62 39.51 -4.93
CA GLY A 613 -9.02 40.84 -4.97
C GLY A 613 -9.92 41.98 -4.47
N ASP A 614 -11.16 41.68 -4.06
CA ASP A 614 -12.05 42.68 -3.46
C ASP A 614 -11.43 43.20 -2.13
N PRO A 615 -11.36 44.53 -1.93
CA PRO A 615 -10.88 45.12 -0.67
C PRO A 615 -11.55 44.55 0.58
N SER A 616 -12.84 44.20 0.51
CA SER A 616 -13.57 43.58 1.63
C SER A 616 -13.12 42.16 1.97
N ALA A 617 -12.64 41.40 0.97
CA ALA A 617 -12.13 40.04 1.11
C ALA A 617 -10.67 40.00 1.60
N SER A 618 -9.91 41.09 1.43
CA SER A 618 -8.51 41.20 1.91
C SER A 618 -8.36 41.02 3.43
N VAL A 619 -9.42 41.31 4.19
CA VAL A 619 -9.46 41.17 5.66
C VAL A 619 -9.74 39.72 6.07
N LEU A 620 -10.18 38.87 5.14
CA LEU A 620 -10.58 37.49 5.44
C LEU A 620 -9.37 36.57 5.59
N VAL A 621 -9.28 35.89 6.74
CA VAL A 621 -8.23 34.90 7.01
C VAL A 621 -8.31 33.77 5.98
N GLY A 622 -7.20 33.51 5.28
CA GLY A 622 -7.11 32.51 4.21
C GLY A 622 -7.17 33.06 2.79
N ASN A 623 -7.30 34.38 2.60
CA ASN A 623 -7.30 34.99 1.27
C ASN A 623 -5.89 35.03 0.62
N ASP A 624 -4.83 35.17 1.42
CA ASP A 624 -3.43 35.10 0.98
C ASP A 624 -2.93 33.64 0.96
N ILE A 625 -2.46 33.20 -0.20
CA ILE A 625 -1.97 31.83 -0.43
C ILE A 625 -0.49 31.78 -0.79
N THR A 626 0.26 32.83 -0.48
CA THR A 626 1.70 32.96 -0.76
C THR A 626 2.50 31.76 -0.25
N LEU A 627 2.20 31.27 0.96
CA LEU A 627 2.81 30.05 1.49
C LEU A 627 2.57 28.86 0.56
N ALA A 628 1.33 28.59 0.15
CA ALA A 628 1.00 27.47 -0.74
C ALA A 628 1.79 27.52 -2.06
N LEU A 629 1.93 28.70 -2.68
CA LEU A 629 2.69 28.86 -3.92
C LEU A 629 4.17 28.52 -3.76
N VAL A 630 4.78 28.99 -2.68
CA VAL A 630 6.16 28.68 -2.31
C VAL A 630 6.32 27.17 -2.11
N LEU A 631 5.37 26.52 -1.43
CA LEU A 631 5.38 25.08 -1.22
C LEU A 631 5.19 24.30 -2.53
N PHE A 632 4.31 24.73 -3.43
CA PHE A 632 4.12 24.08 -4.74
C PHE A 632 5.42 24.07 -5.55
N LYS A 633 6.18 25.17 -5.53
CA LYS A 633 7.49 25.25 -6.16
C LYS A 633 8.48 24.26 -5.54
N LEU A 634 8.51 24.14 -4.21
CA LEU A 634 9.34 23.14 -3.51
C LEU A 634 8.96 21.71 -3.91
N ARG A 635 7.65 21.41 -3.99
CA ARG A 635 7.16 20.07 -4.37
C ARG A 635 7.57 19.66 -5.79
N ARG A 636 7.77 20.61 -6.71
CA ARG A 636 8.36 20.31 -8.04
C ARG A 636 9.83 19.92 -7.94
N ILE A 637 10.61 20.56 -7.05
CA ILE A 637 12.00 20.17 -6.82
C ILE A 637 12.06 18.79 -6.15
N GLU A 638 11.23 18.52 -5.16
CA GLU A 638 11.12 17.18 -4.55
C GLU A 638 10.70 16.10 -5.56
N SER A 639 9.77 16.42 -6.48
CA SER A 639 9.38 15.53 -7.59
C SER A 639 10.59 15.17 -8.45
N LYS A 640 11.41 16.16 -8.82
CA LYS A 640 12.67 15.94 -9.56
C LYS A 640 13.68 15.11 -8.78
N ILE A 641 13.83 15.36 -7.48
CA ILE A 641 14.70 14.57 -6.58
C ILE A 641 14.24 13.12 -6.59
N HIS A 642 12.95 12.87 -6.35
CA HIS A 642 12.38 11.53 -6.33
C HIS A 642 12.62 10.78 -7.65
N HIS A 643 12.31 11.40 -8.78
CA HIS A 643 12.50 10.77 -10.10
C HIS A 643 13.98 10.58 -10.48
N SER A 644 14.88 11.46 -10.00
CA SER A 644 16.29 11.44 -10.39
C SER A 644 17.16 10.53 -9.51
N VAL A 645 16.87 10.49 -8.21
CA VAL A 645 17.70 9.85 -7.17
C VAL A 645 17.13 8.49 -6.75
N TYR A 646 15.80 8.36 -6.68
CA TYR A 646 15.13 7.15 -6.18
C TYR A 646 14.69 6.19 -7.30
N ARG A 647 15.41 6.21 -8.43
CA ARG A 647 15.19 5.33 -9.58
C ARG A 647 15.90 3.99 -9.41
N THR A 648 15.37 2.93 -9.99
CA THR A 648 15.87 1.55 -9.81
C THR A 648 16.87 1.10 -10.87
N ASP A 649 16.99 1.82 -11.98
CA ASP A 649 17.79 1.44 -13.14
C ASP A 649 19.25 1.91 -13.08
N LYS A 650 19.64 2.73 -12.09
CA LYS A 650 21.02 3.21 -11.90
C LYS A 650 21.48 3.04 -10.45
N THR A 651 22.77 2.77 -10.26
CA THR A 651 23.41 2.71 -8.94
C THR A 651 23.58 4.12 -8.34
N LEU A 652 23.71 4.21 -7.02
CA LEU A 652 23.90 5.50 -6.34
C LEU A 652 25.19 6.20 -6.79
N ASP A 653 26.28 5.47 -7.05
CA ASP A 653 27.52 6.05 -7.56
C ASP A 653 27.32 6.78 -8.89
N ALA A 654 26.55 6.19 -9.81
CA ALA A 654 26.23 6.79 -11.10
C ALA A 654 25.31 8.03 -10.98
N LEU A 655 24.59 8.17 -9.87
CA LEU A 655 23.68 9.28 -9.61
C LEU A 655 24.34 10.43 -8.84
N ARG A 656 25.55 10.23 -8.32
CA ARG A 656 26.29 11.21 -7.54
C ARG A 656 26.41 12.59 -8.23
N PRO A 657 26.70 12.71 -9.54
CA PRO A 657 26.78 14.02 -10.21
C PRO A 657 25.48 14.82 -10.19
N LYS A 658 24.32 14.16 -10.00
CA LYS A 658 23.03 14.86 -9.91
C LYS A 658 22.85 15.62 -8.60
N LEU A 659 23.65 15.29 -7.58
CA LEU A 659 23.51 15.84 -6.24
C LEU A 659 23.75 17.36 -6.22
N ASP A 660 24.82 17.81 -6.88
CA ASP A 660 25.17 19.23 -6.97
C ASP A 660 24.08 20.06 -7.66
N ARG A 661 23.61 19.58 -8.83
CA ARG A 661 22.56 20.26 -9.61
C ARG A 661 21.26 20.42 -8.82
N LEU A 662 20.82 19.36 -8.13
CA LEU A 662 19.58 19.38 -7.35
C LEU A 662 19.74 20.18 -6.04
N HIS A 663 20.91 20.13 -5.40
CA HIS A 663 21.22 20.94 -4.23
C HIS A 663 21.24 22.43 -4.55
N GLN A 664 21.82 22.83 -5.69
CA GLN A 664 21.79 24.22 -6.16
C GLN A 664 20.36 24.71 -6.40
N GLN A 665 19.48 23.89 -6.98
CA GLN A 665 18.05 24.25 -7.16
C GLN A 665 17.35 24.46 -5.82
N LEU A 666 17.58 23.58 -4.84
CA LEU A 666 17.06 23.76 -3.48
C LEU A 666 17.58 25.06 -2.85
N LYS A 667 18.89 25.32 -2.95
CA LYS A 667 19.52 26.52 -2.39
C LYS A 667 18.94 27.79 -3.02
N PHE A 668 18.80 27.82 -4.34
CA PHE A 668 18.17 28.93 -5.06
C PHE A 668 16.73 29.17 -4.58
N TRP A 669 15.94 28.10 -4.45
CA TRP A 669 14.59 28.20 -3.90
C TRP A 669 14.58 28.77 -2.50
N ARG A 670 15.48 28.32 -1.61
CA ARG A 670 15.61 28.82 -0.24
C ARG A 670 15.94 30.30 -0.20
N ASP A 671 16.90 30.72 -1.01
CA ASP A 671 17.37 32.11 -1.04
C ASP A 671 16.26 33.03 -1.59
N SER A 672 15.46 32.55 -2.55
CA SER A 672 14.28 33.26 -3.06
C SER A 672 13.14 33.43 -2.04
N LEU A 673 13.13 32.69 -0.92
CA LEU A 673 12.05 32.81 0.08
C LEU A 673 11.91 34.21 0.67
N ARG A 674 13.02 34.95 0.77
CA ARG A 674 13.05 36.30 1.34
C ARG A 674 12.24 37.30 0.52
N ASP A 675 12.08 37.04 -0.76
CA ASP A 675 11.30 37.90 -1.67
C ASP A 675 9.79 37.64 -1.54
N TRP A 676 9.40 36.47 -1.01
CA TRP A 676 8.00 36.04 -0.92
C TRP A 676 7.45 36.16 0.49
N ILE A 677 8.26 35.86 1.52
CA ILE A 677 7.82 35.80 2.91
C ILE A 677 8.70 36.72 3.76
N PRO A 678 8.13 37.72 4.45
CA PRO A 678 8.88 38.65 5.30
C PRO A 678 9.69 37.95 6.39
N ALA A 679 10.84 38.53 6.73
CA ALA A 679 11.68 38.05 7.83
C ALA A 679 10.90 38.08 9.16
N GLY A 680 10.91 36.94 9.88
CA GLY A 680 10.20 36.78 11.15
C GLY A 680 8.75 36.29 11.02
N HIS A 681 8.19 36.18 9.81
CA HIS A 681 6.86 35.59 9.63
C HIS A 681 6.87 34.08 9.97
N PRO A 682 5.88 33.54 10.71
CA PRO A 682 5.86 32.12 11.11
C PRO A 682 5.98 31.15 9.93
N ASP A 683 5.39 31.48 8.79
CA ASP A 683 5.42 30.66 7.57
C ASP A 683 6.82 30.47 7.01
N LEU A 684 7.74 31.43 7.24
CA LEU A 684 9.12 31.29 6.81
C LEU A 684 9.81 30.12 7.52
N ASN A 685 9.56 29.96 8.82
CA ASN A 685 10.10 28.85 9.59
C ASN A 685 9.56 27.49 9.10
N TYR A 686 8.28 27.46 8.71
CA TYR A 686 7.67 26.26 8.14
C TYR A 686 8.23 25.92 6.75
N ALA A 687 8.42 26.92 5.89
CA ALA A 687 9.05 26.74 4.58
C ALA A 687 10.50 26.23 4.71
N LEU A 688 11.28 26.79 5.65
CA LEU A 688 12.65 26.34 5.93
C LEU A 688 12.71 24.92 6.52
N LEU A 689 11.74 24.55 7.36
CA LEU A 689 11.60 23.16 7.81
C LEU A 689 11.44 22.20 6.62
N LEU A 690 10.59 22.55 5.66
CA LEU A 690 10.36 21.70 4.48
C LEU A 690 11.55 21.70 3.51
N TYR A 691 12.31 22.80 3.42
CA TYR A 691 13.59 22.82 2.73
C TYR A 691 14.57 21.79 3.30
N ASN A 692 14.75 21.79 4.63
CA ASN A 692 15.65 20.84 5.28
C ASN A 692 15.18 19.39 5.07
N ARG A 693 13.87 19.15 5.05
CA ARG A 693 13.29 17.85 4.65
C ARG A 693 13.68 17.47 3.22
N ALA A 694 13.54 18.37 2.25
CA ALA A 694 13.90 18.11 0.86
C ALA A 694 15.41 17.89 0.67
N LEU A 695 16.24 18.62 1.44
CA LEU A 695 17.68 18.46 1.43
C LEU A 695 18.12 17.09 2.00
N ARG A 696 17.50 16.66 3.12
CA ARG A 696 17.68 15.31 3.65
C ARG A 696 17.23 14.26 2.63
N LEU A 697 16.07 14.43 2.01
CA LEU A 697 15.55 13.53 0.97
C LEU A 697 16.54 13.39 -0.19
N LEU A 698 17.18 14.47 -0.62
CA LEU A 698 18.17 14.45 -1.68
C LEU A 698 19.43 13.66 -1.30
N ILE A 699 19.97 13.89 -0.10
CA ILE A 699 21.31 13.39 0.27
C ILE A 699 21.27 12.03 0.95
N GLN A 700 20.24 11.74 1.74
CA GLN A 700 20.17 10.55 2.60
C GLN A 700 20.53 9.23 1.89
N PRO A 701 20.06 8.94 0.65
CA PRO A 701 20.39 7.70 -0.03
C PRO A 701 21.90 7.47 -0.20
N PHE A 702 22.67 8.54 -0.31
CA PHE A 702 24.10 8.50 -0.57
C PHE A 702 24.94 8.34 0.71
N LEU A 703 24.37 8.48 1.91
CA LEU A 703 25.13 8.40 3.17
C LEU A 703 26.00 7.13 3.31
N PRO A 704 25.55 5.91 2.91
CA PRO A 704 26.36 4.71 3.03
C PRO A 704 27.62 4.69 2.15
N ILE A 705 27.63 5.46 1.06
CA ILE A 705 28.75 5.50 0.10
C ILE A 705 29.59 6.76 0.23
N LEU A 706 29.22 7.67 1.14
CA LEU A 706 29.93 8.94 1.32
C LEU A 706 30.99 8.87 2.43
N PRO A 707 32.21 9.38 2.18
CA PRO A 707 33.18 9.54 3.25
C PRO A 707 32.70 10.62 4.23
N ALA A 708 33.12 10.51 5.49
CA ALA A 708 32.77 11.46 6.55
C ALA A 708 33.16 12.91 6.25
N THR A 709 34.25 13.08 5.49
CA THR A 709 34.80 14.37 5.07
C THR A 709 33.99 15.02 3.95
N ASP A 710 33.04 14.29 3.34
CA ASP A 710 32.23 14.82 2.25
C ASP A 710 31.29 15.93 2.76
N PRO A 711 31.28 17.12 2.15
CA PRO A 711 30.43 18.22 2.58
C PRO A 711 28.93 17.87 2.62
N PHE A 712 28.47 16.97 1.74
CA PHE A 712 27.07 16.54 1.72
C PHE A 712 26.71 15.68 2.92
N TYR A 713 27.65 14.89 3.45
CA TYR A 713 27.42 14.12 4.67
C TYR A 713 27.07 15.06 5.83
N GLY A 714 27.94 16.04 6.10
CA GLY A 714 27.70 17.04 7.15
C GLY A 714 26.46 17.89 6.90
N LEU A 715 26.17 18.20 5.63
CA LEU A 715 24.95 18.92 5.26
C LEU A 715 23.66 18.13 5.57
N CYS A 716 23.66 16.82 5.31
CA CYS A 716 22.53 15.95 5.63
C CYS A 716 22.29 15.88 7.15
N MET A 717 23.37 15.76 7.93
CA MET A 717 23.29 15.74 9.40
C MET A 717 22.74 17.06 9.95
N ARG A 718 23.25 18.20 9.47
CA ARG A 718 22.72 19.53 9.85
C ARG A 718 21.25 19.69 9.48
N ALA A 719 20.85 19.29 8.28
CA ALA A 719 19.45 19.35 7.84
C ALA A 719 18.55 18.48 8.74
N ALA A 720 19.00 17.29 9.13
CA ALA A 720 18.28 16.43 10.07
C ALA A 720 18.15 17.08 11.46
N GLY A 721 19.21 17.68 11.99
CA GLY A 721 19.17 18.43 13.25
C GLY A 721 18.21 19.62 13.20
N ASP A 722 18.28 20.42 12.14
CA ASP A 722 17.40 21.57 11.92
C ASP A 722 15.91 21.16 11.86
N ILE A 723 15.59 19.99 11.26
CA ILE A 723 14.23 19.44 11.26
C ILE A 723 13.74 19.18 12.70
N CYS A 724 14.57 18.54 13.53
CA CYS A 724 14.24 18.21 14.92
C CYS A 724 14.05 19.48 15.76
N GLN A 725 14.97 20.44 15.64
CA GLN A 725 14.88 21.72 16.36
C GLN A 725 13.70 22.58 15.89
N ALA A 726 13.41 22.60 14.58
CA ALA A 726 12.27 23.35 14.04
C ALA A 726 10.94 22.78 14.56
N HIS A 727 10.77 21.46 14.58
CA HIS A 727 9.58 20.84 15.19
C HIS A 727 9.48 21.12 16.69
N LYS A 728 10.59 21.08 17.41
CA LYS A 728 10.63 21.46 18.84
C LYS A 728 10.15 22.91 19.05
N ARG A 729 10.63 23.87 18.24
CA ARG A 729 10.18 25.27 18.30
C ARG A 729 8.70 25.42 17.95
N LEU A 730 8.23 24.73 16.91
CA LEU A 730 6.81 24.74 16.53
C LEU A 730 5.91 24.18 17.64
N HIS A 731 6.40 23.23 18.44
CA HIS A 731 5.68 22.74 19.61
C HIS A 731 5.61 23.71 20.78
N GLN A 732 6.56 24.62 20.88
CA GLN A 732 6.57 25.65 21.93
C GLN A 732 5.59 26.79 21.63
N THR A 733 5.24 27.02 20.36
CA THR A 733 4.38 28.15 19.95
C THR A 733 2.88 27.86 20.05
N LEU A 734 2.46 26.77 20.73
CA LEU A 734 1.06 26.35 20.99
C LEU A 734 0.16 26.08 19.77
N ASP A 735 0.46 26.60 18.58
CA ASP A 735 -0.40 26.54 17.39
C ASP A 735 -0.09 25.39 16.40
N TYR A 736 0.73 24.40 16.77
CA TYR A 736 1.13 23.34 15.85
C TYR A 736 0.39 22.02 16.09
N GLY A 737 -0.50 21.67 15.16
CA GLY A 737 -1.15 20.35 15.10
C GLY A 737 -0.28 19.29 14.43
N HIS A 738 -0.12 18.13 15.07
CA HIS A 738 0.64 17.01 14.51
C HIS A 738 -0.11 16.32 13.37
N SER A 739 0.63 15.78 12.41
CA SER A 739 0.11 14.91 11.35
C SER A 739 0.99 13.68 11.22
N PHE A 740 0.47 12.64 10.58
CA PHE A 740 1.23 11.45 10.22
C PHE A 740 2.59 11.81 9.57
N ILE A 741 2.55 12.74 8.62
CA ILE A 741 3.73 13.21 7.89
C ILE A 741 4.73 13.93 8.81
N ALA A 742 4.27 14.66 9.82
CA ALA A 742 5.15 15.33 10.77
C ALA A 742 5.89 14.31 11.65
N VAL A 743 5.18 13.30 12.16
CA VAL A 743 5.78 12.20 12.94
C VAL A 743 6.85 11.48 12.11
N GLN A 744 6.53 11.11 10.86
CA GLN A 744 7.47 10.48 9.95
C GLN A 744 8.68 11.38 9.64
N THR A 745 8.46 12.68 9.45
CA THR A 745 9.55 13.63 9.14
C THR A 745 10.53 13.74 10.31
N VAL A 746 10.04 13.86 11.54
CA VAL A 746 10.87 13.94 12.76
C VAL A 746 11.58 12.61 13.02
N PHE A 747 10.86 11.49 12.96
CA PHE A 747 11.42 10.17 13.20
C PHE A 747 12.58 9.85 12.24
N VAL A 748 12.37 10.08 10.93
CA VAL A 748 13.43 9.80 9.95
C VAL A 748 14.61 10.77 10.08
N ALA A 749 14.38 12.02 10.48
CA ALA A 749 15.47 12.94 10.81
C ALA A 749 16.28 12.45 12.03
N GLY A 750 15.60 11.99 13.09
CA GLY A 750 16.24 11.36 14.23
C GLY A 750 17.08 10.14 13.85
N VAL A 751 16.51 9.20 13.11
CA VAL A 751 17.23 8.00 12.63
C VAL A 751 18.43 8.38 11.76
N THR A 752 18.34 9.47 10.97
CA THR A 752 19.48 10.00 10.20
C THR A 752 20.62 10.44 11.09
N LEU A 753 20.34 11.15 12.20
CA LEU A 753 21.35 11.57 13.18
C LEU A 753 21.99 10.36 13.87
N VAL A 754 21.17 9.39 14.28
CA VAL A 754 21.66 8.17 14.95
C VAL A 754 22.52 7.34 14.02
N TYR A 755 22.13 7.19 12.74
CA TYR A 755 22.96 6.52 11.73
C TYR A 755 24.30 7.24 11.53
N GLY A 756 24.29 8.58 11.52
CA GLY A 756 25.50 9.39 11.47
C GLY A 756 26.47 9.05 12.60
N ILE A 757 25.98 9.11 13.84
CA ILE A 757 26.75 8.73 15.02
C ILE A 757 27.25 7.30 14.91
N TRP A 758 26.39 6.37 14.50
CA TRP A 758 26.75 4.97 14.43
C TRP A 758 27.91 4.70 13.46
N THR A 759 27.91 5.38 12.32
CA THR A 759 28.91 5.14 11.26
C THR A 759 30.19 5.93 11.45
N GLN A 760 30.13 7.15 12.00
CA GLN A 760 31.30 8.04 12.12
C GLN A 760 31.79 8.26 13.56
N GLY A 761 31.04 7.76 14.56
CA GLY A 761 31.41 7.83 15.97
C GLY A 761 31.74 9.25 16.43
N ASN A 762 32.92 9.39 17.03
CA ASN A 762 33.41 10.65 17.61
C ASN A 762 33.63 11.77 16.59
N ALA A 763 33.79 11.46 15.30
CA ALA A 763 34.02 12.48 14.28
C ALA A 763 32.78 13.38 14.04
N LEU A 764 31.58 12.87 14.30
CA LEU A 764 30.32 13.63 14.23
C LEU A 764 29.77 14.03 15.59
N TRP A 765 30.26 13.43 16.67
CA TRP A 765 29.79 13.73 18.01
C TRP A 765 30.04 15.20 18.36
N SER A 766 28.99 15.88 18.81
CA SER A 766 29.07 17.24 19.32
C SER A 766 27.90 17.52 20.25
N VAL A 767 28.05 18.55 21.09
CA VAL A 767 26.96 19.05 21.94
C VAL A 767 25.74 19.44 21.09
N ALA A 768 25.95 19.94 19.87
CA ALA A 768 24.89 20.28 18.94
C ALA A 768 24.09 19.04 18.51
N VAL A 769 24.78 17.98 18.04
CA VAL A 769 24.12 16.73 17.61
C VAL A 769 23.39 16.06 18.79
N SER A 770 23.97 16.07 19.99
CA SER A 770 23.30 15.58 21.20
C SER A 770 22.01 16.37 21.49
N ASN A 771 22.05 17.70 21.36
CA ASN A 771 20.88 18.55 21.50
C ASN A 771 19.81 18.28 20.45
N ASP A 772 20.20 17.91 19.23
CA ASP A 772 19.29 17.58 18.13
C ASP A 772 18.60 16.24 18.34
N ILE A 773 19.32 15.22 18.81
CA ILE A 773 18.76 13.92 19.19
C ILE A 773 17.75 14.09 20.34
N ARG A 774 18.12 14.86 21.37
CA ARG A 774 17.23 15.19 22.47
C ARG A 774 16.00 15.97 22.01
N ALA A 775 16.15 16.86 21.01
CA ALA A 775 15.01 17.55 20.42
C ALA A 775 14.07 16.58 19.69
N CYS A 776 14.60 15.60 18.96
CA CYS A 776 13.81 14.53 18.33
C CYS A 776 13.03 13.72 19.37
N SER A 777 13.73 13.21 20.39
CA SER A 777 13.14 12.44 21.51
C SER A 777 12.01 13.22 22.19
N LEU A 778 12.25 14.48 22.56
CA LEU A 778 11.26 15.34 23.20
C LEU A 778 10.02 15.55 22.32
N VAL A 779 10.21 15.79 21.02
CA VAL A 779 9.09 16.01 20.09
C VAL A 779 8.26 14.73 19.94
N LEU A 780 8.90 13.56 19.79
CA LEU A 780 8.20 12.27 19.72
C LEU A 780 7.46 11.96 21.03
N PHE A 781 8.04 12.30 22.18
CA PHE A 781 7.38 12.19 23.48
C PHE A 781 6.11 13.05 23.54
N VAL A 782 6.21 14.34 23.21
CA VAL A 782 5.06 15.27 23.19
C VAL A 782 3.99 14.80 22.22
N MET A 783 4.38 14.29 21.05
CA MET A 783 3.46 13.68 20.08
C MET A 783 2.72 12.47 20.67
N SER A 784 3.44 11.61 21.41
CA SER A 784 2.90 10.37 21.99
C SER A 784 1.89 10.57 23.12
N GLU A 785 1.99 11.70 23.83
CA GLU A 785 1.02 12.09 24.86
C GLU A 785 -0.31 12.55 24.25
N ARG A 786 -0.26 13.12 23.04
CA ARG A 786 -1.45 13.61 22.33
C ARG A 786 -2.05 12.57 21.39
N ALA A 787 -1.23 11.63 20.92
CA ALA A 787 -1.61 10.60 19.97
C ALA A 787 -0.99 9.25 20.37
N PRO A 788 -1.76 8.33 20.99
CA PRO A 788 -1.23 7.07 21.53
C PRO A 788 -0.49 6.21 20.50
N TRP A 789 -0.90 6.25 19.23
CA TRP A 789 -0.26 5.49 18.14
C TRP A 789 1.19 5.91 17.87
N VAL A 790 1.63 7.08 18.36
CA VAL A 790 3.02 7.57 18.21
C VAL A 790 3.98 6.94 19.23
N ARG A 791 3.48 6.32 20.32
CA ARG A 791 4.33 5.72 21.38
C ARG A 791 5.37 4.73 20.82
N LYS A 792 4.95 3.85 19.90
CA LYS A 792 5.85 2.88 19.24
C LYS A 792 7.05 3.51 18.53
N TYR A 793 6.91 4.75 18.04
CA TYR A 793 7.98 5.47 17.33
C TYR A 793 8.97 6.07 18.31
N ARG A 794 8.45 6.67 19.38
CA ARG A 794 9.27 7.16 20.49
C ARG A 794 10.10 6.01 21.04
N ASP A 795 9.46 4.90 21.39
CA ASP A 795 10.12 3.76 22.04
C ASP A 795 11.20 3.14 21.13
N ALA A 796 10.89 2.95 19.84
CA ALA A 796 11.88 2.49 18.86
C ALA A 796 13.06 3.46 18.69
N PHE A 797 12.79 4.77 18.71
CA PHE A 797 13.84 5.78 18.61
C PHE A 797 14.75 5.79 19.85
N GLU A 798 14.20 5.68 21.06
CA GLU A 798 15.00 5.60 22.29
C GLU A 798 15.93 4.39 22.33
N VAL A 799 15.44 3.22 21.90
CA VAL A 799 16.27 2.00 21.79
C VAL A 799 17.46 2.23 20.86
N LEU A 800 17.23 2.89 19.72
CA LEU A 800 18.28 3.23 18.76
C LEU A 800 19.30 4.22 19.32
N VAL A 801 18.83 5.24 20.04
CA VAL A 801 19.71 6.22 20.68
C VAL A 801 20.60 5.53 21.70
N ASN A 802 20.04 4.70 22.58
CA ASN A 802 20.80 3.99 23.61
C ASN A 802 21.88 3.10 23.00
N ALA A 803 21.54 2.30 22.00
CA ALA A 803 22.51 1.46 21.31
C ALA A 803 23.65 2.28 20.67
N ALA A 804 23.33 3.42 20.05
CA ALA A 804 24.33 4.29 19.45
C ALA A 804 25.25 4.96 20.49
N MET A 805 24.71 5.31 21.66
CA MET A 805 25.50 5.88 22.76
C MET A 805 26.42 4.83 23.41
N GLU A 806 25.97 3.59 23.58
CA GLU A 806 26.81 2.49 24.06
C GLU A 806 28.00 2.26 23.13
N LYS A 807 27.77 2.23 21.82
CA LYS A 807 28.84 2.10 20.82
C LYS A 807 29.85 3.25 20.87
N LEU A 808 29.38 4.49 21.10
CA LEU A 808 30.28 5.63 21.29
C LEU A 808 31.16 5.46 22.52
N GLN A 809 30.58 4.98 23.64
CA GLN A 809 31.31 4.74 24.88
C GLN A 809 32.35 3.61 24.73
N ASP A 810 32.03 2.52 24.05
CA ASP A 810 32.96 1.42 23.79
C ASP A 810 34.15 1.87 22.91
N ASN A 811 33.91 2.76 21.94
CA ASN A 811 34.98 3.37 21.15
C ASN A 811 35.87 4.29 22.00
N GLU A 812 35.31 5.07 22.93
CA GLU A 812 36.09 5.89 23.87
C GLU A 812 36.89 5.03 24.86
N ALA A 813 36.31 3.95 25.39
CA ALA A 813 36.97 3.02 26.28
C ALA A 813 38.12 2.30 25.56
N GLY A 814 37.90 1.84 24.32
CA GLY A 814 38.94 1.21 23.49
C GLY A 814 40.07 2.17 23.11
N LEU A 815 39.76 3.42 22.78
CA LEU A 815 40.76 4.47 22.52
C LEU A 815 41.55 4.84 23.79
N ALA A 816 40.89 4.92 24.95
CA ALA A 816 41.54 5.18 26.23
C ALA A 816 42.41 4.00 26.68
N GLU A 817 41.99 2.76 26.41
CA GLU A 817 42.75 1.54 26.70
C GLU A 817 43.95 1.39 25.76
N MET A 818 43.81 1.73 24.46
CA MET A 818 44.94 1.81 23.52
C MET A 818 45.92 2.94 23.86
N ALA A 819 45.43 4.12 24.27
CA ALA A 819 46.28 5.22 24.70
C ALA A 819 47.02 4.90 26.02
N SER A 820 46.37 4.20 26.95
CA SER A 820 47.00 3.73 28.19
C SER A 820 47.92 2.51 27.97
N ALA A 821 47.64 1.67 26.98
CA ALA A 821 48.54 0.60 26.52
C ALA A 821 49.78 1.17 25.82
N GLN A 822 49.65 2.24 25.03
CA GLN A 822 50.79 2.98 24.46
C GLN A 822 51.61 3.69 25.54
N MET A 823 50.97 4.26 26.59
CA MET A 823 51.69 4.78 27.75
C MET A 823 52.38 3.69 28.58
N ARG A 824 51.84 2.47 28.64
CA ARG A 824 52.47 1.30 29.30
C ARG A 824 53.62 0.72 28.46
N ALA A 825 53.50 0.72 27.14
CA ALA A 825 54.54 0.28 26.20
C ALA A 825 55.70 1.30 26.07
N GLY A 826 55.46 2.57 26.41
CA GLY A 826 56.48 3.62 26.41
C GLY A 826 57.38 3.70 27.65
N LYS A 827 57.25 2.78 28.63
CA LYS A 827 58.08 2.79 29.85
C LYS A 827 58.83 1.47 30.04
N ALA A 828 60.00 1.37 29.40
CA ALA A 828 61.14 0.62 29.95
C ALA A 828 62.06 1.60 30.72
N PRO A 829 62.77 1.15 31.78
CA PRO A 829 63.25 2.02 32.85
C PRO A 829 64.59 2.68 32.51
N GLY A 830 64.68 4.00 32.68
CA GLY A 830 65.92 4.74 32.51
C GLY A 830 65.87 6.15 33.08
N THR A 831 66.53 6.30 34.23
CA THR A 831 67.23 7.50 34.75
C THR A 831 66.45 8.75 35.18
N ALA A 832 66.69 9.08 36.45
CA ALA A 832 66.36 10.28 37.21
C ALA A 832 66.64 11.62 36.50
N ASP A 833 65.80 12.63 36.74
CA ASP A 833 66.19 13.78 37.58
C ASP A 833 65.04 14.75 37.95
N SER A 834 65.02 15.09 39.25
CA SER A 834 64.70 16.34 39.97
C SER A 834 63.61 17.39 39.56
N ARG A 835 62.92 17.86 40.63
CA ARG A 835 62.27 19.19 40.91
C ARG A 835 60.95 19.52 40.16
N GLY A 836 59.89 20.05 40.76
CA GLY A 836 59.57 20.48 42.12
C GLY A 836 58.27 21.30 42.15
N VAL A 837 57.64 21.35 43.34
CA VAL A 837 56.88 22.51 43.92
C VAL A 837 55.43 22.80 43.46
N GLN A 838 54.52 22.49 44.40
CA GLN A 838 53.39 23.24 45.00
C GLN A 838 52.15 23.74 44.19
N SER A 839 51.01 23.27 44.73
CA SER A 839 49.61 23.75 44.89
C SER A 839 49.36 25.28 44.96
N PRO A 840 48.13 25.84 45.16
CA PRO A 840 46.84 25.20 45.58
C PRO A 840 45.49 25.82 45.05
N ASP A 841 44.36 25.21 45.46
CA ASP A 841 43.09 25.78 46.03
C ASP A 841 42.37 26.99 45.38
N LEU A 842 41.05 27.27 45.49
CA LEU A 842 39.85 26.74 46.19
C LEU A 842 38.64 27.60 45.77
N SER A 843 37.41 27.04 45.91
CA SER A 843 36.14 27.71 46.31
C SER A 843 35.51 28.81 45.41
N GLY A 844 34.19 29.03 45.35
CA GLY A 844 33.02 28.49 46.08
C GLY A 844 31.73 29.25 45.71
N ASN A 845 30.62 28.51 45.82
CA ASN A 845 29.24 28.80 46.25
C ASN A 845 28.42 30.08 45.91
N GLU A 846 27.20 29.80 45.40
CA GLU A 846 25.85 30.29 45.83
C GLU A 846 25.49 31.79 45.62
N THR A 847 24.25 32.26 45.41
CA THR A 847 22.87 31.74 45.51
C THR A 847 21.91 32.68 44.73
N THR A 848 20.84 32.11 44.16
CA THR A 848 19.45 32.61 43.92
C THR A 848 19.09 34.12 43.87
N THR A 849 18.40 34.57 42.80
CA THR A 849 16.95 34.94 42.78
C THR A 849 16.53 35.55 41.41
N ARG A 850 15.29 35.26 40.99
CA ARG A 850 14.55 35.81 39.81
C ARG A 850 13.71 37.04 40.26
N PRO A 851 13.23 37.98 39.39
CA PRO A 851 12.31 37.68 38.25
C PRO A 851 12.30 38.61 37.00
N ILE A 852 11.69 38.10 35.90
CA ILE A 852 10.73 38.69 34.89
C ILE A 852 10.97 40.17 34.47
N ASP A 853 11.10 40.63 33.22
CA ASP A 853 10.34 40.39 31.96
C ASP A 853 11.04 40.95 30.68
N SER A 854 10.58 40.48 29.50
CA SER A 854 10.53 41.07 28.14
C SER A 854 11.65 41.97 27.55
N THR A 855 12.23 41.62 26.39
CA THR A 855 11.93 42.21 25.04
C THR A 855 12.73 41.55 23.90
N TYR A 856 12.15 41.62 22.70
CA TYR A 856 12.53 41.01 21.42
C TYR A 856 13.39 41.95 20.53
N ASN A 857 14.12 41.33 19.58
CA ASN A 857 14.67 41.81 18.30
C ASN A 857 16.12 42.35 18.16
N GLN A 858 16.70 41.93 17.01
CA GLN A 858 17.91 42.41 16.29
C GLN A 858 19.26 41.79 16.75
N PHE A 859 20.10 41.13 15.92
CA PHE A 859 20.57 41.48 14.57
C PHE A 859 21.05 40.28 13.72
N LEU A 860 21.02 40.51 12.40
CA LEU A 860 21.57 39.79 11.26
C LEU A 860 22.96 40.38 10.85
N MET A 861 23.81 39.55 10.19
CA MET A 861 24.92 39.86 9.24
C MET A 861 26.40 39.97 9.70
N SER A 862 27.28 39.44 8.81
CA SER A 862 28.76 39.58 8.59
C SER A 862 29.73 39.04 9.67
N GLU A 863 30.93 38.48 9.40
CA GLU A 863 31.85 38.42 8.23
C GLU A 863 32.87 37.28 8.52
N ASP A 864 33.13 36.35 7.58
CA ASP A 864 34.29 36.27 6.66
C ASP A 864 35.52 35.49 7.15
N GLY A 865 36.04 34.67 6.23
CA GLY A 865 37.23 33.82 6.35
C GLY A 865 37.37 32.93 5.12
N GLY A 866 37.57 33.55 3.95
CA GLY A 866 37.70 32.85 2.67
C GLY A 866 39.05 32.19 2.43
N ILE A 867 39.07 31.24 1.49
CA ILE A 867 40.23 30.91 0.66
C ILE A 867 39.77 30.89 -0.80
N ALA A 868 40.53 31.61 -1.62
CA ALA A 868 40.24 31.99 -2.99
C ALA A 868 40.22 30.82 -4.00
N LEU A 869 39.32 30.90 -4.98
CA LEU A 869 39.45 30.25 -6.28
C LEU A 869 39.34 31.33 -7.35
N GLY A 870 40.38 31.41 -8.19
CA GLY A 870 40.59 32.46 -9.18
C GLY A 870 39.56 32.47 -10.32
N GLU A 871 39.48 33.66 -10.90
CA GLU A 871 38.63 34.06 -12.03
C GLU A 871 38.86 33.20 -13.29
N PHE A 872 37.76 32.71 -13.87
CA PHE A 872 37.64 32.41 -15.29
C PHE A 872 36.27 32.92 -15.77
N GLU A 873 36.15 34.24 -15.93
CA GLU A 873 35.08 34.85 -16.72
C GLU A 873 35.42 34.73 -18.21
N GLY A 874 34.46 34.30 -19.03
CA GLY A 874 34.56 34.46 -20.49
C GLY A 874 33.90 33.42 -21.39
N ALA A 875 33.40 32.29 -20.86
CA ALA A 875 32.78 31.25 -21.70
C ALA A 875 31.46 30.65 -21.19
N TRP A 876 30.96 31.08 -20.03
CA TRP A 876 29.80 30.43 -19.39
C TRP A 876 28.43 30.71 -20.02
N PRO A 877 28.13 31.87 -20.64
CA PRO A 877 26.83 32.07 -21.30
C PRO A 877 26.62 31.10 -22.48
N MET A 878 27.71 30.80 -23.20
CA MET A 878 27.68 29.87 -24.35
C MET A 878 27.65 28.41 -23.90
N VAL A 879 28.30 28.07 -22.77
CA VAL A 879 28.20 26.75 -22.14
C VAL A 879 26.83 26.52 -21.48
N ALA A 880 26.16 27.56 -20.97
CA ALA A 880 24.81 27.47 -20.44
C ALA A 880 23.73 27.29 -21.54
N GLU A 881 23.95 27.86 -22.74
CA GLU A 881 23.12 27.56 -23.92
C GLU A 881 23.42 26.18 -24.51
N LEU A 882 24.69 25.75 -24.55
CA LEU A 882 25.09 24.41 -25.01
C LEU A 882 24.74 23.29 -24.00
N ALA A 883 24.63 23.60 -22.70
CA ALA A 883 24.21 22.65 -21.67
C ALA A 883 22.72 22.29 -21.73
N ASN A 884 21.89 23.09 -22.42
CA ASN A 884 20.53 22.68 -22.78
C ASN A 884 20.51 21.60 -23.87
N TRP A 885 21.64 21.36 -24.57
CA TRP A 885 21.77 20.37 -25.64
C TRP A 885 22.47 19.07 -25.22
N ILE A 886 23.01 18.99 -24.00
CA ILE A 886 23.73 17.80 -23.48
C ILE A 886 22.82 16.96 -22.54
N ASP A 887 21.49 17.10 -22.67
CA ASP A 887 20.49 16.17 -22.11
C ASP A 887 19.79 15.38 -23.26
N GLN A 888 20.52 15.13 -24.36
CA GLN A 888 20.17 14.11 -25.36
C GLN A 888 20.99 12.83 -25.13
N ASP A 889 20.73 12.12 -24.03
CA ASP A 889 20.99 10.68 -23.99
C ASP A 889 19.69 9.96 -24.36
N THR A 890 19.54 9.82 -25.69
CA THR A 890 18.64 8.96 -26.49
C THR A 890 17.13 9.19 -26.43
N GLU A 891 16.70 10.21 -27.18
CA GLU A 891 15.55 10.04 -28.09
C GLU A 891 15.77 8.76 -28.94
N GLY A 892 14.86 7.79 -28.90
CA GLY A 892 14.74 6.79 -29.98
C GLY A 892 14.79 5.29 -29.64
N ALA A 893 14.92 4.84 -28.40
CA ALA A 893 14.78 3.41 -28.06
C ALA A 893 13.50 3.14 -27.28
N SER A 894 12.42 2.85 -28.02
CA SER A 894 11.17 2.31 -27.48
C SER A 894 11.44 1.06 -26.63
N PRO A 895 10.74 0.85 -25.49
CA PRO A 895 10.61 -0.49 -24.93
C PRO A 895 10.05 -1.41 -26.01
N VAL A 896 10.72 -2.53 -26.22
CA VAL A 896 10.37 -3.57 -27.20
C VAL A 896 9.03 -4.19 -26.81
N TRP A 897 7.91 -3.58 -27.22
CA TRP A 897 6.67 -4.28 -27.61
C TRP A 897 5.62 -3.34 -28.23
N MET A 898 5.88 -2.81 -29.44
CA MET A 898 4.86 -2.43 -30.45
C MET A 898 5.58 -1.88 -31.69
N PRO A 899 5.33 -2.39 -32.91
CA PRO A 899 5.84 -1.75 -34.12
C PRO A 899 5.08 -0.45 -34.38
N ASN A 900 5.82 0.62 -34.64
CA ASN A 900 5.29 1.95 -34.96
C ASN A 900 4.51 1.90 -36.29
N PHE A 901 3.21 2.19 -36.24
CA PHE A 901 2.31 2.23 -37.41
C PHE A 901 2.66 3.34 -38.40
N GLU A 902 3.38 4.39 -37.99
CA GLU A 902 3.85 5.46 -38.89
C GLU A 902 5.04 5.03 -39.76
N LEU A 903 5.81 4.02 -39.33
CA LEU A 903 6.92 3.46 -40.09
C LEU A 903 6.45 2.54 -41.25
N LEU A 904 5.19 2.11 -41.23
CA LEU A 904 4.58 1.30 -42.30
C LEU A 904 3.95 2.13 -43.41
N GLN A 905 3.74 3.43 -43.19
CA GLN A 905 3.15 4.33 -44.19
C GLN A 905 4.20 4.92 -45.14
N SER A 906 5.46 5.00 -44.70
CA SER A 906 6.60 5.48 -45.51
C SER A 906 7.20 4.44 -46.46
N LEU A 907 6.72 3.18 -46.43
CA LEU A 907 7.17 2.10 -47.33
C LEU A 907 6.26 1.86 -48.54
N SER A 908 5.24 2.70 -48.76
CA SER A 908 4.46 2.68 -50.01
C SER A 908 5.11 3.55 -51.09
N GLY A 909 6.34 3.21 -51.47
CA GLY A 909 7.03 3.75 -52.63
C GLY A 909 6.87 2.81 -53.83
N THR A 910 6.31 3.34 -54.91
CA THR A 910 6.13 2.74 -56.25
C THR A 910 7.29 1.87 -56.73
N TRP A 911 7.00 0.59 -57.01
CA TRP A 911 7.78 -0.21 -57.95
C TRP A 911 7.04 -0.22 -59.29
N ASN A 912 7.55 0.59 -60.23
CA ASN A 912 7.39 0.32 -61.65
C ASN A 912 8.48 -0.69 -62.04
N GLU A 913 8.10 -1.62 -62.92
CA GLU A 913 8.82 -2.76 -63.51
C GLU A 913 8.77 -4.09 -62.74
#